data_AF-A0A8H6WVY9-F1
#
_entry.id   AF-A0A8H6WVY9-F1
#
_cell.length_a   1.000
_cell.length_b   1.000
_cell.length_c   1.000
_cell.angle_alpha   90.00
_cell.angle_beta   90.00
_cell.angle_gamma   90.00
#
_symmetry.space_group_name_H-M   'P 1'
#
loop_
_entity.id
_entity.type
_entity.pdbx_description
1 polymer ?
#
loop_
_entity_poly.entity_id
_entity_poly.type
_entity_poly.pdbx_seq_one_letter_code
_entity_poly.pdbx_strand_id
1 'polypeptide(L)'
;MAQKVLLLGATGQTGKSILDALLVDPKSFYVNALVRPASASKPAVAELRTRGVGVRIAELTGPLDDLVAALQSIDVVISTISAGGQLDQLQLATAANKQAGVKRFVPCAFITVAPPGGVMLLRDEKQRVYEHIFKLHLPYTIIDVGFWHQISFPLVPSGRFDAANATPWSQRIHAGGTARNMLTDLRDVGRYVARIIKDERTLNKYVVTYSDVLTENEIFAIAEEVSGEKIVEREYLSKDELVAKHTHFTALHSASPDDASARMHRNINDYAHSKYVREDNTPEYAKYLGYLDANELYPDFTPTTFREFMGEVLAGKVERPYKEMDFSALKEYSPPSPIAHTRQIRALPPEQPRRPGLLPRHHLPHLPHLRFYVTLVALVSTFIRVAFAQVDDPASSQSPIHVKYALFRPNNLADPDSFLDITYHTFRIPAVVTTSTGRLIAFAEGRRHDNHDWGDINLMYKRTRGAATGDAYSEWGSLQQVVGKGAGTWGNPTAVVDGGTVYVFMSWNGAEYSQGGGDLLPDGSKTLPVDTSPEGRRRVFVSQSTDDGATFSDPVDITAEVTPDGWSWDAVGPGRGIVLTTGEVVVPAMQRNIVGRGTPGNRTWSYQLLFGGKGTSVGGEGTILQTPDGRLYRNDRPTGTASDANMRQVARGTLSSFDPTFVGDAHLPDPQAEGSTFLYNQATTSAPSRVLFLNSAATNTRQRMCMRVSYDSKASSWGHARNFADEPFAASSFGSEGGYSSITKTADSRIGVLVESNWNTADRESHRLILWRKFNLGWLLAGDGDCTL
;
A
#
# COMPACT_ATOMS: atom_id res chain seq x y z
N MET A 1 -15.04 39.93 24.17
CA MET A 1 -16.20 39.12 24.64
C MET A 1 -15.71 37.71 24.90
N ALA A 2 -16.27 37.01 25.89
CA ALA A 2 -15.92 35.62 26.19
C ALA A 2 -16.20 34.74 24.96
N GLN A 3 -15.25 33.86 24.61
CA GLN A 3 -15.41 32.86 23.56
C GLN A 3 -16.46 31.84 23.99
N LYS A 4 -17.45 31.57 23.14
CA LYS A 4 -18.45 30.53 23.38
C LYS A 4 -17.91 29.19 22.91
N VAL A 5 -17.62 28.31 23.86
CA VAL A 5 -17.04 26.99 23.61
C VAL A 5 -18.14 25.94 23.66
N LEU A 6 -18.17 25.02 22.69
CA LEU A 6 -18.93 23.77 22.77
C LEU A 6 -17.95 22.61 22.94
N LEU A 7 -18.07 21.87 24.04
CA LEU A 7 -17.24 20.71 24.38
C LEU A 7 -18.06 19.41 24.24
N LEU A 8 -17.72 18.60 23.26
CA LEU A 8 -18.22 17.22 23.15
C LEU A 8 -17.38 16.31 24.06
N GLY A 9 -18.06 15.56 24.94
CA GLY A 9 -17.39 14.61 25.84
C GLY A 9 -17.00 15.18 27.21
N ALA A 10 -17.64 16.26 27.65
CA ALA A 10 -17.36 16.96 28.91
C ALA A 10 -17.39 16.09 30.18
N THR A 11 -18.07 14.94 30.16
CA THR A 11 -18.12 13.98 31.29
C THR A 11 -17.07 12.87 31.19
N GLY A 12 -16.26 12.83 30.13
CA GLY A 12 -15.15 11.90 29.95
C GLY A 12 -13.87 12.38 30.64
N GLN A 13 -12.80 11.58 30.62
CA GLN A 13 -11.55 11.89 31.32
C GLN A 13 -10.88 13.18 30.81
N THR A 14 -10.54 13.23 29.52
CA THR A 14 -9.96 14.42 28.89
C THR A 14 -10.93 15.60 28.86
N GLY A 15 -12.22 15.34 28.61
CA GLY A 15 -13.24 16.38 28.59
C GLY A 15 -13.43 17.05 29.94
N LYS A 16 -13.42 16.31 31.05
CA LYS A 16 -13.50 16.86 32.41
C LYS A 16 -12.31 17.77 32.70
N SER A 17 -11.09 17.35 32.36
CA SER A 17 -9.88 18.17 32.49
C SER A 17 -9.98 19.49 31.73
N ILE A 18 -10.39 19.44 30.44
CA ILE A 18 -10.59 20.65 29.62
C ILE A 18 -11.69 21.53 30.21
N LEU A 19 -12.83 20.94 30.61
CA LEU A 19 -13.93 21.68 31.22
C LEU A 19 -13.48 22.43 32.48
N ASP A 20 -12.80 21.73 33.38
CA ASP A 20 -12.33 22.30 34.65
C ASP A 20 -11.41 23.50 34.39
N ALA A 21 -10.48 23.38 33.44
CA ALA A 21 -9.58 24.46 33.06
C ALA A 21 -10.29 25.65 32.40
N LEU A 22 -11.29 25.42 31.54
CA LEU A 22 -12.07 26.51 30.93
C LEU A 22 -12.89 27.28 31.97
N LEU A 23 -13.43 26.59 32.98
CA LEU A 23 -14.25 27.21 34.03
C LEU A 23 -13.43 28.03 35.03
N VAL A 24 -12.11 27.87 35.09
CA VAL A 24 -11.23 28.74 35.88
C VAL A 24 -11.21 30.17 35.35
N ASP A 25 -11.49 30.39 34.07
CA ASP A 25 -11.53 31.72 33.44
C ASP A 25 -12.90 32.05 32.81
N PRO A 26 -13.93 32.32 33.63
CA PRO A 26 -15.27 32.63 33.14
C PRO A 26 -15.37 33.99 32.42
N LYS A 27 -14.32 34.83 32.49
CA LYS A 27 -14.26 36.09 31.72
C LYS A 27 -13.88 35.84 30.27
N SER A 28 -13.08 34.80 30.02
CA SER A 28 -12.65 34.43 28.67
C SER A 28 -13.54 33.38 28.02
N PHE A 29 -14.25 32.55 28.79
CA PHE A 29 -15.02 31.42 28.24
C PHE A 29 -16.45 31.34 28.73
N TYR A 30 -17.35 31.02 27.81
CA TYR A 30 -18.71 30.54 28.09
C TYR A 30 -18.86 29.13 27.55
N VAL A 31 -18.96 28.13 28.43
CA VAL A 31 -18.85 26.71 28.05
C VAL A 31 -20.24 26.07 27.92
N ASN A 32 -20.43 25.34 26.83
CA ASN A 32 -21.55 24.46 26.58
C ASN A 32 -21.04 23.03 26.41
N ALA A 33 -21.76 22.04 26.90
CA ALA A 33 -21.49 20.63 26.66
C ALA A 33 -22.45 20.08 25.59
N LEU A 34 -21.91 19.37 24.59
CA LEU A 34 -22.71 18.59 23.66
C LEU A 34 -22.95 17.19 24.24
N VAL A 35 -24.22 16.81 24.40
CA VAL A 35 -24.64 15.57 25.06
C VAL A 35 -25.61 14.81 24.19
N ARG A 36 -25.36 13.52 23.98
CA ARG A 36 -26.31 12.65 23.27
C ARG A 36 -27.63 12.51 24.03
N PRO A 37 -28.78 12.40 23.35
CA PRO A 37 -30.10 12.28 24.00
C PRO A 37 -30.14 11.22 25.11
N ALA A 38 -29.59 10.04 24.84
CA ALA A 38 -29.55 8.92 25.78
C ALA A 38 -28.74 9.17 27.08
N SER A 39 -28.01 10.29 27.18
CA SER A 39 -27.23 10.65 28.36
C SER A 39 -27.72 11.92 29.05
N ALA A 40 -28.73 12.61 28.50
CA ALA A 40 -29.21 13.90 28.99
C ALA A 40 -29.72 13.86 30.45
N SER A 41 -30.23 12.71 30.88
CA SER A 41 -30.77 12.46 32.23
C SER A 41 -29.75 11.88 33.22
N LYS A 42 -28.51 11.60 32.79
CA LYS A 42 -27.50 11.03 33.69
C LYS A 42 -27.08 12.03 34.77
N PRO A 43 -26.79 11.59 36.00
CA PRO A 43 -26.35 12.48 37.09
C PRO A 43 -25.16 13.37 36.71
N ALA A 44 -24.18 12.82 36.00
CA ALA A 44 -23.02 13.57 35.53
C ALA A 44 -23.38 14.77 34.62
N VAL A 45 -24.49 14.71 33.87
CA VAL A 45 -24.97 15.82 33.03
C VAL A 45 -25.79 16.83 33.84
N ALA A 46 -26.46 16.40 34.90
CA ALA A 46 -27.10 17.30 35.85
C ALA A 46 -26.04 18.16 36.58
N GLU A 47 -24.93 17.55 36.97
CA GLU A 47 -23.79 18.24 37.60
C GLU A 47 -23.16 19.31 36.69
N LEU A 48 -23.09 19.10 35.37
CA LEU A 48 -22.63 20.14 34.44
C LEU A 48 -23.46 21.43 34.56
N ARG A 49 -24.79 21.30 34.71
CA ARG A 49 -25.68 22.46 34.83
C ARG A 49 -25.47 23.21 36.14
N THR A 50 -25.23 22.50 37.25
CA THR A 50 -24.96 23.15 38.56
C THR A 50 -23.65 23.92 38.55
N ARG A 51 -22.70 23.52 37.69
CA ARG A 51 -21.43 24.20 37.44
C ARG A 51 -21.51 25.35 36.43
N GLY A 52 -22.72 25.73 35.99
CA GLY A 52 -22.95 26.83 35.05
C GLY A 52 -22.66 26.50 33.59
N VAL A 53 -22.54 25.22 33.24
CA VAL A 53 -22.29 24.78 31.86
C VAL A 53 -23.62 24.64 31.11
N GLY A 54 -23.73 25.29 29.95
CA GLY A 54 -24.89 25.11 29.07
C GLY A 54 -24.94 23.68 28.53
N VAL A 55 -26.11 23.07 28.39
CA VAL A 55 -26.23 21.71 27.80
C VAL A 55 -26.96 21.79 26.47
N ARG A 56 -26.32 21.28 25.42
CA ARG A 56 -26.89 21.13 24.07
C ARG A 56 -27.09 19.65 23.79
N ILE A 57 -28.29 19.29 23.33
CA ILE A 57 -28.64 17.89 23.05
C ILE A 57 -28.67 17.69 21.54
N ALA A 58 -27.85 16.77 21.04
CA ALA A 58 -27.89 16.28 19.66
C ALA A 58 -27.14 14.94 19.56
N GLU A 59 -27.45 14.15 18.54
CA GLU A 59 -26.78 12.88 18.24
C GLU A 59 -25.78 13.08 17.10
N LEU A 60 -24.56 12.54 17.23
CA LEU A 60 -23.51 12.76 16.22
C LEU A 60 -23.83 12.07 14.89
N THR A 61 -24.55 10.95 14.95
CA THR A 61 -25.00 10.16 13.80
C THR A 61 -26.46 10.43 13.43
N GLY A 62 -27.07 11.45 14.05
CA GLY A 62 -28.45 11.87 13.79
C GLY A 62 -28.57 12.85 12.61
N PRO A 63 -29.72 13.53 12.45
CA PRO A 63 -29.88 14.56 11.44
C PRO A 63 -28.84 15.68 11.57
N LEU A 64 -28.22 16.05 10.45
CA LEU A 64 -27.17 17.08 10.44
C LEU A 64 -27.67 18.45 10.94
N ASP A 65 -28.92 18.80 10.66
CA ASP A 65 -29.49 20.10 11.03
C ASP A 65 -29.64 20.25 12.56
N ASP A 66 -29.84 19.15 13.29
CA ASP A 66 -29.87 19.16 14.76
C ASP A 66 -28.50 19.53 15.34
N LEU A 67 -27.41 19.03 14.72
CA LEU A 67 -26.04 19.39 15.09
C LEU A 67 -25.75 20.85 14.73
N VAL A 68 -26.21 21.33 13.57
CA VAL A 68 -26.07 22.75 13.20
C VAL A 68 -26.82 23.64 14.20
N ALA A 69 -28.03 23.26 14.60
CA ALA A 69 -28.81 23.97 15.61
C ALA A 69 -28.10 23.99 16.97
N ALA A 70 -27.50 22.87 17.39
CA ALA A 70 -26.71 22.78 18.62
C ALA A 70 -25.45 23.67 18.60
N LEU A 71 -24.92 23.99 17.42
CA LEU A 71 -23.73 24.82 17.20
C LEU A 71 -24.05 26.31 17.06
N GLN A 72 -25.32 26.71 17.09
CA GLN A 72 -25.70 28.12 16.97
C GLN A 72 -25.03 28.98 18.05
N SER A 73 -24.43 30.09 17.59
CA SER A 73 -23.67 31.02 18.43
C SER A 73 -22.45 30.42 19.14
N ILE A 74 -21.84 29.35 18.63
CA ILE A 74 -20.59 28.79 19.16
C ILE A 74 -19.39 29.35 18.36
N ASP A 75 -18.36 29.81 19.08
CA ASP A 75 -17.09 30.28 18.49
C ASP A 75 -16.08 29.14 18.33
N VAL A 76 -15.98 28.25 19.34
CA VAL A 76 -14.97 27.17 19.39
C VAL A 76 -15.65 25.83 19.65
N VAL A 77 -15.36 24.83 18.84
CA VAL A 77 -15.82 23.45 19.05
C VAL A 77 -14.64 22.59 19.46
N ILE A 78 -14.75 21.88 20.59
CA ILE A 78 -13.73 20.97 21.08
C ILE A 78 -14.33 19.57 21.18
N SER A 79 -13.68 18.59 20.58
CA SER A 79 -14.08 17.19 20.64
C SER A 79 -13.13 16.38 21.52
N THR A 80 -13.68 15.70 22.53
CA THR A 80 -12.98 14.65 23.30
C THR A 80 -13.72 13.32 23.19
N ILE A 81 -14.12 12.95 21.96
CA ILE A 81 -14.80 11.69 21.69
C ILE A 81 -13.90 10.48 22.01
N SER A 82 -14.51 9.33 22.31
CA SER A 82 -13.77 8.10 22.60
C SER A 82 -12.98 7.60 21.39
N ALA A 83 -11.99 6.74 21.64
CA ALA A 83 -11.19 6.12 20.59
C ALA A 83 -12.05 5.30 19.59
N GLY A 84 -13.21 4.78 20.00
CA GLY A 84 -14.12 4.05 19.11
C GLY A 84 -14.99 4.94 18.21
N GLY A 85 -15.24 6.19 18.61
CA GLY A 85 -16.11 7.12 17.89
C GLY A 85 -15.35 8.18 17.07
N GLN A 86 -14.07 7.95 16.75
CA GLN A 86 -13.25 8.99 16.11
C GLN A 86 -13.85 9.51 14.80
N LEU A 87 -14.42 8.63 13.98
CA LEU A 87 -14.98 8.99 12.68
C LEU A 87 -16.35 9.70 12.77
N ASP A 88 -17.05 9.63 13.91
CA ASP A 88 -18.30 10.38 14.12
C ASP A 88 -18.06 11.91 14.11
N GLN A 89 -16.81 12.33 14.32
CA GLN A 89 -16.41 13.74 14.23
C GLN A 89 -16.54 14.33 12.82
N LEU A 90 -16.56 13.49 11.77
CA LEU A 90 -16.75 13.96 10.39
C LEU A 90 -18.07 14.73 10.25
N GLN A 91 -19.13 14.23 10.88
CA GLN A 91 -20.44 14.89 10.87
C GLN A 91 -20.44 16.15 11.73
N LEU A 92 -19.79 16.13 12.89
CA LEU A 92 -19.64 17.30 13.75
C LEU A 92 -18.87 18.44 13.06
N ALA A 93 -17.77 18.12 12.37
CA ALA A 93 -16.99 19.09 11.60
C ALA A 93 -17.81 19.65 10.42
N THR A 94 -18.60 18.81 9.74
CA THR A 94 -19.52 19.25 8.69
C THR A 94 -20.57 20.23 9.22
N ALA A 95 -21.16 19.94 10.38
CA ALA A 95 -22.11 20.83 11.04
C ALA A 95 -21.46 22.15 11.46
N ALA A 96 -20.24 22.09 12.01
CA ALA A 96 -19.47 23.27 12.39
C ALA A 96 -19.16 24.18 11.19
N ASN A 97 -18.81 23.61 10.04
CA ASN A 97 -18.58 24.37 8.82
C ASN A 97 -19.87 25.02 8.27
N LYS A 98 -21.01 24.33 8.35
CA LYS A 98 -22.31 24.90 7.96
C LYS A 98 -22.75 26.05 8.87
N GLN A 99 -22.32 26.05 10.12
CA GLN A 99 -22.58 27.12 11.06
C GLN A 99 -21.50 28.21 10.92
N ALA A 100 -21.80 29.27 10.15
CA ALA A 100 -20.87 30.35 9.79
C ALA A 100 -20.18 31.09 10.97
N GLY A 101 -20.55 30.81 12.23
CA GLY A 101 -19.97 31.42 13.43
C GLY A 101 -18.80 30.67 14.06
N VAL A 102 -18.52 29.41 13.66
CA VAL A 102 -17.42 28.63 14.27
C VAL A 102 -16.08 29.13 13.74
N LYS A 103 -15.24 29.64 14.64
CA LYS A 103 -13.93 30.23 14.37
C LYS A 103 -12.77 29.28 14.61
N ARG A 104 -13.00 28.18 15.33
CA ARG A 104 -11.97 27.17 15.61
C ARG A 104 -12.58 25.82 15.93
N PHE A 105 -12.08 24.77 15.29
CA PHE A 105 -12.40 23.39 15.57
C PHE A 105 -11.17 22.67 16.12
N VAL A 106 -11.30 22.10 17.32
CA VAL A 106 -10.26 21.28 17.96
C VAL A 106 -10.74 19.83 17.92
N PRO A 107 -10.27 19.02 16.94
CA PRO A 107 -10.64 17.62 16.86
C PRO A 107 -10.06 16.85 18.05
N CYS A 108 -10.63 15.68 18.35
CA CYS A 108 -10.07 14.75 19.32
C CYS A 108 -8.75 14.20 18.77
N ALA A 109 -7.66 14.89 19.06
CA ALA A 109 -6.29 14.45 18.82
C ALA A 109 -5.77 13.79 20.09
N PHE A 110 -5.32 14.57 21.09
CA PHE A 110 -4.99 14.17 22.47
C PHE A 110 -4.30 12.80 22.57
N ILE A 111 -3.32 12.58 21.69
CA ILE A 111 -2.60 11.33 21.48
C ILE A 111 -1.08 11.62 21.45
N THR A 112 -0.26 10.57 21.45
CA THR A 112 1.19 10.63 21.20
C THR A 112 1.48 11.06 19.77
N VAL A 113 2.56 11.81 19.55
CA VAL A 113 3.01 12.16 18.19
C VAL A 113 3.37 10.89 17.41
N ALA A 114 2.84 10.77 16.20
CA ALA A 114 3.17 9.72 15.23
C ALA A 114 2.67 10.14 13.83
N PRO A 115 3.41 9.85 12.75
CA PRO A 115 2.92 10.09 11.40
C PRO A 115 1.78 9.11 11.07
N PRO A 116 0.79 9.52 10.25
CA PRO A 116 -0.16 8.59 9.66
C PRO A 116 0.55 7.67 8.66
N GLY A 117 -0.02 6.49 8.38
CA GLY A 117 0.55 5.58 7.38
C GLY A 117 0.46 4.09 7.73
N GLY A 118 -0.51 3.67 8.55
CA GLY A 118 -0.76 2.25 8.83
C GLY A 118 -0.10 1.73 10.11
N VAL A 119 0.72 2.53 10.79
CA VAL A 119 1.40 2.14 12.04
C VAL A 119 0.45 2.14 13.23
N MET A 120 -0.35 3.21 13.38
CA MET A 120 -1.33 3.36 14.45
C MET A 120 -2.71 3.58 13.86
N LEU A 121 -3.62 2.62 14.04
CA LEU A 121 -5.01 2.73 13.57
C LEU A 121 -5.66 4.03 14.02
N LEU A 122 -5.49 4.35 15.30
CA LEU A 122 -6.10 5.51 15.91
C LEU A 122 -5.55 6.83 15.34
N ARG A 123 -4.28 6.87 14.93
CA ARG A 123 -3.69 8.02 14.24
C ARG A 123 -4.26 8.16 12.83
N ASP A 124 -4.38 7.06 12.10
CA ASP A 124 -4.92 7.07 10.73
C ASP A 124 -6.38 7.53 10.71
N GLU A 125 -7.21 7.09 11.66
CA GLU A 125 -8.59 7.56 11.78
C GLU A 125 -8.66 9.06 12.14
N LYS A 126 -7.80 9.54 13.03
CA LYS A 126 -7.68 10.96 13.35
C LYS A 126 -7.25 11.78 12.14
N GLN A 127 -6.31 11.26 11.35
CA GLN A 127 -5.87 11.89 10.10
C GLN A 127 -7.02 12.08 9.11
N ARG A 128 -7.92 11.09 8.97
CA ARG A 128 -9.14 11.23 8.15
C ARG A 128 -10.03 12.39 8.61
N VAL A 129 -10.16 12.60 9.92
CA VAL A 129 -10.90 13.74 10.48
C VAL A 129 -10.19 15.06 10.15
N TYR A 130 -8.87 15.12 10.23
CA TYR A 130 -8.09 16.31 9.90
C TYR A 130 -8.26 16.69 8.42
N GLU A 131 -8.11 15.71 7.52
CA GLU A 131 -8.31 15.91 6.08
C GLU A 131 -9.72 16.39 5.75
N HIS A 132 -10.73 15.91 6.48
CA HIS A 132 -12.10 16.40 6.31
C HIS A 132 -12.26 17.85 6.75
N ILE A 133 -11.69 18.23 7.90
CA ILE A 133 -11.64 19.63 8.36
C ILE A 133 -10.96 20.52 7.31
N PHE A 134 -9.86 20.06 6.72
CA PHE A 134 -9.12 20.81 5.69
C PHE A 134 -9.95 20.98 4.42
N LYS A 135 -10.63 19.93 3.94
CA LYS A 135 -11.54 19.99 2.78
C LYS A 135 -12.67 21.00 3.01
N LEU A 136 -13.16 21.11 4.24
CA LEU A 136 -14.21 22.05 4.61
C LEU A 136 -13.68 23.50 4.74
N HIS A 137 -12.37 23.72 4.74
CA HIS A 137 -11.75 25.01 5.07
C HIS A 137 -12.14 25.52 6.46
N LEU A 138 -12.44 24.60 7.38
CA LEU A 138 -12.84 24.92 8.74
C LEU A 138 -11.57 25.27 9.56
N PRO A 139 -11.48 26.45 10.20
CA PRO A 139 -10.30 26.80 10.96
C PRO A 139 -10.09 25.85 12.14
N TYR A 140 -8.85 25.45 12.40
CA TYR A 140 -8.56 24.34 13.32
C TYR A 140 -7.38 24.56 14.24
N THR A 141 -7.28 23.75 15.30
CA THR A 141 -6.03 23.53 16.02
C THR A 141 -5.97 22.05 16.42
N ILE A 142 -4.95 21.32 15.96
CA ILE A 142 -4.74 19.91 16.31
C ILE A 142 -3.75 19.85 17.47
N ILE A 143 -4.13 19.19 18.57
CA ILE A 143 -3.35 19.20 19.83
C ILE A 143 -2.99 17.77 20.24
N ASP A 144 -1.71 17.45 20.14
CA ASP A 144 -1.14 16.20 20.67
C ASP A 144 -0.50 16.45 22.05
N VAL A 145 -0.55 15.44 22.92
CA VAL A 145 -0.28 15.61 24.37
C VAL A 145 0.70 14.58 24.92
N GLY A 146 1.42 13.89 24.04
CA GLY A 146 2.23 12.76 24.45
C GLY A 146 1.38 11.65 25.08
N PHE A 147 1.91 11.01 26.11
CA PHE A 147 1.23 9.94 26.86
C PHE A 147 0.92 10.38 28.30
N TRP A 148 -0.11 9.81 28.94
CA TRP A 148 -0.54 10.34 30.24
C TRP A 148 0.26 9.78 31.41
N HIS A 149 0.53 10.62 32.42
CA HIS A 149 1.11 10.19 33.69
C HIS A 149 0.32 9.04 34.32
N GLN A 150 -1.02 9.16 34.33
CA GLN A 150 -1.95 8.27 35.01
C GLN A 150 -1.97 6.81 34.48
N ILE A 151 -1.31 6.54 33.36
CA ILE A 151 -1.20 5.20 32.76
C ILE A 151 0.25 4.83 32.40
N SER A 152 1.23 5.50 33.02
CA SER A 152 2.67 5.32 32.71
C SER A 152 3.49 4.79 33.88
N PHE A 153 2.97 4.71 35.10
CA PHE A 153 3.76 4.37 36.30
C PHE A 153 3.62 2.90 36.73
N PRO A 154 4.68 2.28 37.27
CA PRO A 154 4.65 0.91 37.79
C PRO A 154 3.99 0.80 39.16
N LEU A 155 3.72 -0.42 39.61
CA LEU A 155 3.30 -0.70 40.99
C LEU A 155 4.52 -0.93 41.88
N VAL A 156 4.34 -0.75 43.20
CA VAL A 156 5.38 -0.98 44.22
C VAL A 156 4.94 -2.09 45.20
N PRO A 157 5.88 -2.81 45.84
CA PRO A 157 5.57 -3.97 46.69
C PRO A 157 4.53 -3.73 47.80
N SER A 158 4.52 -2.53 48.38
CA SER A 158 3.56 -2.15 49.42
C SER A 158 2.10 -1.99 48.94
N GLY A 159 1.85 -1.99 47.63
CA GLY A 159 0.53 -1.73 47.05
C GLY A 159 0.05 -0.28 47.17
N ARG A 160 0.91 0.64 47.63
CA ARG A 160 0.53 2.06 47.85
C ARG A 160 0.15 2.81 46.57
N PHE A 161 0.52 2.27 45.40
CA PHE A 161 0.19 2.85 44.09
C PHE A 161 -1.09 2.26 43.47
N ASP A 162 -1.62 1.17 44.03
CA ASP A 162 -2.67 0.34 43.41
C ASP A 162 -3.98 1.12 43.22
N ALA A 163 -4.34 1.96 44.20
CA ALA A 163 -5.59 2.72 44.19
C ALA A 163 -5.66 3.74 43.02
N ALA A 164 -4.51 4.22 42.55
CA ALA A 164 -4.41 5.17 41.44
C ALA A 164 -4.14 4.49 40.10
N ASN A 165 -3.64 3.25 40.09
CA ASN A 165 -3.21 2.57 38.87
C ASN A 165 -4.39 1.98 38.10
N ALA A 166 -4.41 2.19 36.78
CA ALA A 166 -5.48 1.73 35.90
C ALA A 166 -5.10 0.53 35.02
N THR A 167 -3.83 0.16 34.95
CA THR A 167 -3.27 -0.70 33.89
C THR A 167 -2.67 -1.99 34.46
N PRO A 168 -3.12 -3.18 34.03
CA PRO A 168 -2.60 -4.44 34.55
C PRO A 168 -1.18 -4.78 34.02
N TRP A 169 -0.70 -4.07 33.01
CA TRP A 169 0.64 -4.21 32.41
C TRP A 169 1.65 -3.16 32.93
N SER A 170 1.40 -2.58 34.11
CA SER A 170 2.22 -1.49 34.67
C SER A 170 3.66 -1.91 35.02
N GLN A 171 3.96 -3.20 35.12
CA GLN A 171 5.31 -3.70 35.38
C GLN A 171 6.16 -3.93 34.13
N ARG A 172 5.63 -3.62 32.92
CA ARG A 172 6.34 -3.88 31.66
C ARG A 172 7.32 -2.79 31.29
N ILE A 173 8.48 -3.20 30.82
CA ILE A 173 9.53 -2.40 30.21
C ILE A 173 9.73 -2.87 28.77
N HIS A 174 9.58 -1.95 27.83
CA HIS A 174 9.54 -2.21 26.40
C HIS A 174 10.87 -1.84 25.74
N ALA A 175 11.37 -2.73 24.88
CA ALA A 175 12.61 -2.54 24.12
C ALA A 175 13.81 -2.09 24.98
N GLY A 176 13.94 -2.64 26.19
CA GLY A 176 15.01 -2.29 27.14
C GLY A 176 14.78 -1.00 27.94
N GLY A 177 13.65 -0.31 27.73
CA GLY A 177 13.21 0.82 28.55
C GLY A 177 13.96 2.12 28.31
N THR A 178 14.68 2.26 27.20
CA THR A 178 15.55 3.40 26.89
C THR A 178 14.93 4.44 25.96
N ALA A 179 13.78 4.14 25.35
CA ALA A 179 13.13 5.06 24.41
C ALA A 179 12.51 6.26 25.14
N ARG A 180 12.89 7.47 24.72
CA ARG A 180 12.37 8.74 25.27
C ARG A 180 10.93 8.97 24.83
N ASN A 181 10.09 9.40 25.76
CA ASN A 181 8.67 9.62 25.50
C ASN A 181 8.18 10.90 26.15
N MET A 182 7.49 11.75 25.39
CA MET A 182 6.73 12.89 25.91
C MET A 182 5.58 12.41 26.78
N LEU A 183 5.50 12.97 27.99
CA LEU A 183 4.47 12.69 28.98
C LEU A 183 3.76 13.96 29.42
N THR A 184 2.48 13.84 29.77
CA THR A 184 1.67 14.94 30.32
C THR A 184 0.74 14.43 31.42
N ASP A 185 0.58 15.20 32.49
CA ASP A 185 -0.51 14.95 33.44
C ASP A 185 -1.87 15.23 32.78
N LEU A 186 -2.82 14.30 32.88
CA LEU A 186 -4.17 14.48 32.33
C LEU A 186 -4.82 15.82 32.74
N ARG A 187 -4.57 16.34 33.95
CA ARG A 187 -5.10 17.62 34.44
C ARG A 187 -4.50 18.82 33.69
N ASP A 188 -3.27 18.69 33.20
CA ASP A 188 -2.58 19.75 32.46
C ASP A 188 -2.98 19.79 30.99
N VAL A 189 -3.49 18.69 30.42
CA VAL A 189 -4.10 18.70 29.08
C VAL A 189 -5.17 19.79 28.98
N GLY A 190 -6.04 19.91 29.99
CA GLY A 190 -7.06 20.95 30.03
C GLY A 190 -6.48 22.35 30.14
N ARG A 191 -5.49 22.54 31.02
CA ARG A 191 -4.81 23.83 31.23
C ARG A 191 -4.10 24.30 29.95
N TYR A 192 -3.43 23.40 29.21
CA TYR A 192 -2.85 23.70 27.91
C TYR A 192 -3.91 24.06 26.87
N VAL A 193 -4.97 23.25 26.73
CA VAL A 193 -6.05 23.52 25.77
C VAL A 193 -6.67 24.89 26.01
N ALA A 194 -7.00 25.23 27.25
CA ALA A 194 -7.57 26.53 27.61
C ALA A 194 -6.65 27.70 27.25
N ARG A 195 -5.33 27.49 27.24
CA ARG A 195 -4.35 28.49 26.80
C ARG A 195 -4.25 28.55 25.28
N ILE A 196 -4.13 27.38 24.62
CA ILE A 196 -3.97 27.22 23.17
C ILE A 196 -5.16 27.82 22.41
N ILE A 197 -6.40 27.59 22.83
CA ILE A 197 -7.57 28.06 22.07
C ILE A 197 -7.76 29.59 22.08
N LYS A 198 -7.04 30.31 22.95
CA LYS A 198 -7.00 31.78 22.96
C LYS A 198 -5.90 32.37 22.08
N ASP A 199 -4.88 31.58 21.78
CA ASP A 199 -3.72 32.05 21.05
C ASP A 199 -4.01 31.96 19.55
N GLU A 200 -3.87 33.07 18.85
CA GLU A 200 -4.04 33.11 17.39
C GLU A 200 -2.85 32.48 16.66
N ARG A 201 -1.68 32.38 17.31
CA ARG A 201 -0.49 31.71 16.72
C ARG A 201 -0.74 30.23 16.46
N THR A 202 -1.69 29.61 17.16
CA THR A 202 -2.02 28.19 17.04
C THR A 202 -3.18 27.91 16.07
N LEU A 203 -3.76 28.94 15.45
CA LEU A 203 -4.82 28.76 14.46
C LEU A 203 -4.24 28.14 13.18
N ASN A 204 -4.90 27.09 12.69
CA ASN A 204 -4.49 26.25 11.57
C ASN A 204 -3.11 25.62 11.78
N LYS A 205 -2.82 25.19 13.01
CA LYS A 205 -1.55 24.56 13.40
C LYS A 205 -1.75 23.24 14.11
N TYR A 206 -0.69 22.44 14.05
CA TYR A 206 -0.43 21.33 14.96
C TYR A 206 0.32 21.89 16.18
N VAL A 207 -0.08 21.49 17.38
CA VAL A 207 0.54 21.88 18.64
C VAL A 207 0.82 20.63 19.45
N VAL A 208 2.02 20.53 20.01
CA VAL A 208 2.39 19.47 20.95
C VAL A 208 2.54 20.05 22.35
N THR A 209 2.11 19.29 23.36
CA THR A 209 2.22 19.64 24.77
C THR A 209 2.79 18.47 25.55
N TYR A 210 3.65 18.76 26.52
CA TYR A 210 4.25 17.78 27.43
C TYR A 210 4.82 18.47 28.67
N SER A 211 4.90 17.75 29.78
CA SER A 211 5.57 18.17 31.02
C SER A 211 6.98 17.59 31.11
N ASP A 212 7.14 16.34 30.69
CA ASP A 212 8.38 15.58 30.82
C ASP A 212 8.69 14.79 29.55
N VAL A 213 9.97 14.47 29.37
CA VAL A 213 10.44 13.54 28.34
C VAL A 213 11.27 12.47 29.04
N LEU A 214 10.64 11.32 29.30
CA LEU A 214 11.23 10.27 30.13
C LEU A 214 11.29 8.94 29.37
N THR A 215 12.29 8.14 29.73
CA THR A 215 12.38 6.72 29.41
C THR A 215 11.67 5.89 30.48
N GLU A 216 11.31 4.64 30.16
CA GLU A 216 10.70 3.76 31.17
C GLU A 216 11.67 3.45 32.32
N ASN A 217 12.97 3.37 32.06
CA ASN A 217 13.96 3.21 33.11
C ASN A 217 13.97 4.39 34.10
N GLU A 218 13.82 5.62 33.61
CA GLU A 218 13.70 6.81 34.47
C GLU A 218 12.38 6.85 35.22
N ILE A 219 11.27 6.47 34.58
CA ILE A 219 9.95 6.34 35.21
C ILE A 219 10.00 5.38 36.41
N PHE A 220 10.59 4.19 36.21
CA PHE A 220 10.76 3.20 37.28
C PHE A 220 11.68 3.75 38.39
N ALA A 221 12.77 4.43 38.03
CA ALA A 221 13.68 5.03 39.02
C ALA A 221 12.97 6.10 39.88
N ILE A 222 12.15 6.97 39.27
CA ILE A 222 11.35 7.97 40.00
C ILE A 222 10.34 7.28 40.93
N ALA A 223 9.66 6.22 40.46
CA ALA A 223 8.72 5.46 41.27
C ALA A 223 9.40 4.82 42.49
N GLU A 224 10.58 4.22 42.32
CA GLU A 224 11.39 3.66 43.41
C GLU A 224 11.85 4.73 44.40
N GLU A 225 12.33 5.87 43.89
CA GLU A 225 12.82 6.96 44.73
C GLU A 225 11.69 7.59 45.57
N VAL A 226 10.56 7.89 44.94
CA VAL A 226 9.40 8.50 45.62
C VAL A 226 8.81 7.54 46.65
N SER A 227 8.70 6.25 46.33
CA SER A 227 8.18 5.26 47.28
C SER A 227 9.19 4.90 48.37
N GLY A 228 10.50 4.99 48.11
CA GLY A 228 11.54 4.41 48.94
C GLY A 228 11.62 2.88 48.84
N GLU A 229 10.99 2.28 47.81
CA GLU A 229 10.92 0.84 47.61
C GLU A 229 11.64 0.43 46.32
N LYS A 230 12.18 -0.80 46.29
CA LYS A 230 12.73 -1.38 45.07
C LYS A 230 11.69 -2.22 44.36
N ILE A 231 11.52 -1.99 43.05
CA ILE A 231 10.61 -2.76 42.22
C ILE A 231 11.37 -3.99 41.73
N VAL A 232 11.08 -5.12 42.38
CA VAL A 232 11.77 -6.41 42.16
C VAL A 232 11.23 -7.18 40.96
N GLU A 233 9.96 -6.98 40.62
CA GLU A 233 9.30 -7.64 39.48
C GLU A 233 9.19 -6.65 38.32
N ARG A 234 10.04 -6.83 37.31
CA ARG A 234 10.01 -6.07 36.04
C ARG A 234 9.86 -7.06 34.90
N GLU A 235 8.85 -6.85 34.06
CA GLU A 235 8.62 -7.66 32.87
C GLU A 235 9.27 -6.99 31.66
N TYR A 236 10.18 -7.65 30.97
CA TYR A 236 10.81 -7.07 29.78
C TYR A 236 10.18 -7.65 28.51
N LEU A 237 9.80 -6.75 27.60
CA LEU A 237 9.42 -7.10 26.22
C LEU A 237 10.51 -6.62 25.27
N SER A 238 11.08 -7.54 24.49
CA SER A 238 12.06 -7.22 23.46
C SER A 238 11.43 -6.41 22.31
N LYS A 239 12.30 -5.76 21.52
CA LYS A 239 11.87 -5.04 20.30
C LYS A 239 11.13 -5.99 19.35
N ASP A 240 11.65 -7.21 19.15
CA ASP A 240 11.06 -8.20 18.25
C ASP A 240 9.69 -8.68 18.73
N GLU A 241 9.50 -8.89 20.03
CA GLU A 241 8.19 -9.23 20.59
C GLU A 241 7.16 -8.12 20.37
N LEU A 242 7.58 -6.86 20.46
CA LEU A 242 6.70 -5.72 20.19
C LEU A 242 6.29 -5.65 18.72
N VAL A 243 7.23 -5.89 17.79
CA VAL A 243 6.92 -5.99 16.36
C VAL A 243 5.99 -7.17 16.08
N ALA A 244 6.23 -8.33 16.69
CA ALA A 244 5.40 -9.51 16.51
C ALA A 244 3.98 -9.31 17.06
N LYS A 245 3.82 -8.73 18.25
CA LYS A 245 2.51 -8.42 18.83
C LYS A 245 1.78 -7.35 18.01
N HIS A 246 2.45 -6.29 17.57
CA HIS A 246 1.88 -5.28 16.67
C HIS A 246 1.34 -5.91 15.38
N THR A 247 2.15 -6.77 14.74
CA THR A 247 1.75 -7.51 13.54
C THR A 247 0.55 -8.41 13.79
N HIS A 248 0.59 -9.20 14.87
CA HIS A 248 -0.46 -10.13 15.24
C HIS A 248 -1.79 -9.41 15.50
N PHE A 249 -1.81 -8.38 16.34
CA PHE A 249 -3.03 -7.68 16.71
C PHE A 249 -3.55 -6.76 15.60
N THR A 250 -2.68 -6.26 14.71
CA THR A 250 -3.09 -5.65 13.45
C THR A 250 -3.84 -6.65 12.58
N ALA A 251 -3.32 -7.86 12.40
CA ALA A 251 -3.99 -8.90 11.62
C ALA A 251 -5.29 -9.39 12.29
N LEU A 252 -5.32 -9.50 13.62
CA LEU A 252 -6.50 -9.93 14.37
C LEU A 252 -7.65 -8.93 14.20
N HIS A 253 -7.39 -7.65 14.45
CA HIS A 253 -8.40 -6.61 14.24
C HIS A 253 -8.80 -6.50 12.76
N SER A 254 -7.86 -6.65 11.81
CA SER A 254 -8.20 -6.61 10.39
C SER A 254 -9.12 -7.76 9.96
N ALA A 255 -9.02 -8.93 10.60
CA ALA A 255 -9.92 -10.05 10.38
C ALA A 255 -11.29 -9.88 11.04
N SER A 256 -11.41 -8.99 12.04
CA SER A 256 -12.67 -8.70 12.74
C SER A 256 -12.74 -7.22 13.12
N PRO A 257 -12.95 -6.31 12.13
CA PRO A 257 -12.85 -4.87 12.36
C PRO A 257 -13.87 -4.32 13.37
N ASP A 258 -15.01 -4.98 13.50
CA ASP A 258 -16.08 -4.60 14.42
C ASP A 258 -15.88 -5.17 15.85
N ASP A 259 -14.86 -6.01 16.05
CA ASP A 259 -14.55 -6.55 17.37
C ASP A 259 -13.83 -5.50 18.23
N ALA A 260 -14.55 -5.01 19.24
CA ALA A 260 -14.06 -3.99 20.17
C ALA A 260 -12.83 -4.46 20.97
N SER A 261 -12.73 -5.76 21.30
CA SER A 261 -11.59 -6.34 21.98
C SER A 261 -10.38 -6.40 21.05
N ALA A 262 -10.55 -6.86 19.82
CA ALA A 262 -9.47 -6.88 18.83
C ALA A 262 -8.95 -5.47 18.54
N ARG A 263 -9.86 -4.49 18.41
CA ARG A 263 -9.52 -3.06 18.27
C ARG A 263 -8.72 -2.55 19.48
N MET A 264 -9.13 -2.92 20.69
CA MET A 264 -8.44 -2.52 21.91
C MET A 264 -7.01 -3.07 21.97
N HIS A 265 -6.84 -4.37 21.67
CA HIS A 265 -5.51 -4.97 21.61
C HIS A 265 -4.63 -4.36 20.53
N ARG A 266 -5.19 -4.07 19.34
CA ARG A 266 -4.46 -3.35 18.30
C ARG A 266 -3.98 -2.00 18.81
N ASN A 267 -4.87 -1.17 19.36
CA ASN A 267 -4.50 0.15 19.87
C ASN A 267 -3.38 0.08 20.92
N ILE A 268 -3.45 -0.84 21.88
CA ILE A 268 -2.41 -1.02 22.91
C ILE A 268 -1.04 -1.31 22.27
N ASN A 269 -1.00 -2.20 21.28
CA ASN A 269 0.25 -2.60 20.65
C ASN A 269 0.75 -1.60 19.61
N ASP A 270 -0.14 -0.84 18.96
CA ASP A 270 0.19 0.31 18.12
C ASP A 270 0.92 1.39 18.93
N TYR A 271 0.43 1.72 20.13
CA TYR A 271 1.11 2.65 21.05
C TYR A 271 2.48 2.12 21.47
N ALA A 272 2.57 0.85 21.88
CA ALA A 272 3.84 0.27 22.31
C ALA A 272 4.87 0.25 21.16
N HIS A 273 4.45 -0.12 19.95
CA HIS A 273 5.31 -0.10 18.77
C HIS A 273 5.76 1.32 18.40
N SER A 274 4.84 2.28 18.34
CA SER A 274 5.18 3.68 18.01
C SER A 274 6.11 4.32 19.05
N LYS A 275 5.83 4.15 20.35
CA LYS A 275 6.60 4.77 21.44
C LYS A 275 7.98 4.17 21.66
N TYR A 276 8.11 2.84 21.51
CA TYR A 276 9.29 2.12 22.00
C TYR A 276 10.10 1.42 20.90
N VAL A 277 9.52 1.16 19.73
CA VAL A 277 10.23 0.55 18.59
C VAL A 277 10.65 1.61 17.57
N ARG A 278 9.73 2.53 17.26
CA ARG A 278 9.92 3.62 16.31
C ARG A 278 10.35 4.94 16.95
N GLU A 279 10.08 5.10 18.24
CA GLU A 279 10.42 6.29 19.03
C GLU A 279 9.78 7.58 18.47
N ASP A 280 8.55 7.47 17.93
CA ASP A 280 7.87 8.59 17.28
C ASP A 280 7.50 9.71 18.29
N ASN A 281 7.31 9.40 19.57
CA ASN A 281 6.73 10.33 20.55
C ASN A 281 7.77 11.20 21.28
N THR A 282 8.56 11.95 20.52
CA THR A 282 9.61 12.86 21.03
C THR A 282 9.41 14.32 20.60
N PRO A 283 9.89 15.32 21.37
CA PRO A 283 9.77 16.72 20.95
C PRO A 283 10.51 17.02 19.65
N GLU A 284 11.69 16.40 19.46
CA GLU A 284 12.51 16.59 18.27
C GLU A 284 11.77 16.11 17.01
N TYR A 285 11.08 14.98 17.10
CA TYR A 285 10.30 14.46 16.00
C TYR A 285 9.00 15.24 15.76
N ALA A 286 8.33 15.70 16.82
CA ALA A 286 7.19 16.61 16.70
C ALA A 286 7.58 17.91 15.96
N LYS A 287 8.73 18.49 16.31
CA LYS A 287 9.28 19.67 15.65
C LYS A 287 9.60 19.41 14.17
N TYR A 288 10.20 18.26 13.86
CA TYR A 288 10.43 17.82 12.48
C TYR A 288 9.12 17.76 11.67
N LEU A 289 8.03 17.27 12.26
CA LEU A 289 6.70 17.23 11.63
C LEU A 289 5.97 18.59 11.59
N GLY A 290 6.60 19.67 12.05
CA GLY A 290 6.06 21.03 11.99
C GLY A 290 5.09 21.40 13.11
N TYR A 291 5.11 20.68 14.23
CA TYR A 291 4.32 21.04 15.41
C TYR A 291 4.90 22.30 16.07
N LEU A 292 4.01 23.16 16.57
CA LEU A 292 4.41 24.18 17.54
C LEU A 292 4.54 23.54 18.92
N ASP A 293 5.65 23.79 19.60
CA ASP A 293 5.85 23.33 20.97
C ASP A 293 5.20 24.31 21.96
N ALA A 294 4.23 23.83 22.74
CA ALA A 294 3.56 24.65 23.74
C ALA A 294 4.49 25.17 24.83
N ASN A 295 5.57 24.44 25.16
CA ASN A 295 6.57 24.89 26.14
C ASN A 295 7.40 26.05 25.59
N GLU A 296 7.66 26.08 24.27
CA GLU A 296 8.28 27.24 23.61
C GLU A 296 7.30 28.42 23.51
N LEU A 297 6.01 28.16 23.25
CA LEU A 297 4.98 29.21 23.12
C LEU A 297 4.61 29.87 24.45
N TYR A 298 4.69 29.13 25.55
CA TYR A 298 4.23 29.50 26.89
C TYR A 298 5.29 29.19 27.96
N PRO A 299 6.45 29.88 27.96
CA PRO A 299 7.53 29.60 28.92
C PRO A 299 7.16 29.87 30.39
N ASP A 300 6.08 30.61 30.64
CA ASP A 300 5.52 30.86 31.97
C ASP A 300 4.52 29.78 32.43
N PHE A 301 4.18 28.82 31.57
CA PHE A 301 3.33 27.71 31.96
C PHE A 301 4.15 26.67 32.73
N THR A 302 3.73 26.38 33.97
CA THR A 302 4.34 25.32 34.78
C THR A 302 3.42 24.09 34.77
N PRO A 303 3.74 23.05 33.99
CA PRO A 303 3.03 21.78 34.06
C PRO A 303 3.45 21.00 35.32
N THR A 304 2.61 20.06 35.74
CA THR A 304 2.91 19.08 36.78
C THR A 304 3.93 18.10 36.24
N THR A 305 5.09 18.01 36.87
CA THR A 305 6.12 17.03 36.48
C THR A 305 5.70 15.61 36.87
N PHE A 306 6.26 14.60 36.21
CA PHE A 306 5.99 13.21 36.52
C PHE A 306 6.36 12.85 37.97
N ARG A 307 7.44 13.45 38.50
CA ARG A 307 7.86 13.26 39.89
C ARG A 307 6.86 13.83 40.89
N GLU A 308 6.36 15.04 40.66
CA GLU A 308 5.32 15.64 41.50
C GLU A 308 4.04 14.80 41.48
N PHE A 309 3.64 14.34 40.29
CA PHE A 309 2.53 13.42 40.13
C PHE A 309 2.72 12.14 40.96
N MET A 310 3.90 11.51 40.93
CA MET A 310 4.18 10.32 41.73
C MET A 310 4.11 10.60 43.25
N GLY A 311 4.51 11.80 43.69
CA GLY A 311 4.33 12.23 45.08
C GLY A 311 2.86 12.32 45.48
N GLU A 312 1.99 12.76 44.57
CA GLU A 312 0.55 12.79 44.80
C GLU A 312 -0.09 11.40 44.78
N VAL A 313 0.41 10.49 43.92
CA VAL A 313 0.02 9.08 43.94
C VAL A 313 0.33 8.48 45.32
N LEU A 314 1.55 8.67 45.82
CA LEU A 314 1.97 8.19 47.14
C LEU A 314 1.09 8.76 48.27
N ALA A 315 0.69 10.02 48.13
CA ALA A 315 -0.19 10.71 49.08
C ALA A 315 -1.68 10.31 48.95
N GLY A 316 -2.04 9.42 48.03
CA GLY A 316 -3.42 8.98 47.80
C GLY A 316 -4.33 10.07 47.22
N LYS A 317 -3.77 11.07 46.54
CA LYS A 317 -4.50 12.24 46.01
C LYS A 317 -4.94 12.06 44.55
N VAL A 318 -4.42 11.05 43.86
CA VAL A 318 -4.69 10.82 42.44
C VAL A 318 -5.87 9.88 42.27
N GLU A 319 -6.83 10.31 41.45
CA GLU A 319 -7.95 9.48 41.07
C GLU A 319 -7.57 8.56 39.89
N ARG A 320 -7.83 7.25 40.03
CA ARG A 320 -7.68 6.27 38.94
C ARG A 320 -8.58 6.65 37.74
N PRO A 321 -8.05 6.77 36.51
CA PRO A 321 -8.89 6.95 35.31
C PRO A 321 -9.60 5.64 34.95
N TYR A 322 -10.75 5.76 34.27
CA TYR A 322 -11.51 4.60 33.75
C TYR A 322 -11.91 3.56 34.80
N LYS A 323 -12.30 4.00 36.02
CA LYS A 323 -12.74 3.10 37.12
C LYS A 323 -13.83 2.09 36.74
N GLU A 324 -14.65 2.42 35.75
CA GLU A 324 -15.72 1.56 35.25
C GLU A 324 -15.26 0.51 34.22
N MET A 325 -14.02 0.60 33.72
CA MET A 325 -13.46 -0.41 32.81
C MET A 325 -12.70 -1.49 33.57
N ASP A 326 -13.09 -2.74 33.30
CA ASP A 326 -12.35 -3.91 33.74
C ASP A 326 -11.33 -4.35 32.67
N PHE A 327 -10.05 -4.11 32.94
CA PHE A 327 -8.95 -4.52 32.07
C PHE A 327 -8.45 -5.94 32.33
N SER A 328 -8.97 -6.64 33.34
CA SER A 328 -8.53 -8.00 33.73
C SER A 328 -8.89 -9.08 32.71
N ALA A 329 -9.89 -8.83 31.85
CA ALA A 329 -10.37 -9.76 30.83
C ALA A 329 -9.53 -9.78 29.53
N LEU A 330 -8.51 -8.91 29.40
CA LEU A 330 -7.62 -8.90 28.24
C LEU A 330 -6.63 -10.08 28.35
N LYS A 331 -7.02 -11.23 27.78
CA LYS A 331 -6.20 -12.45 27.76
C LYS A 331 -4.83 -12.18 27.13
N GLU A 332 -3.79 -12.58 27.83
CA GLU A 332 -2.42 -12.40 27.39
C GLU A 332 -2.12 -13.27 26.16
N TYR A 333 -1.71 -12.63 25.06
CA TYR A 333 -1.12 -13.33 23.92
C TYR A 333 0.38 -13.48 24.16
N SER A 334 0.79 -14.73 24.39
CA SER A 334 2.20 -15.15 24.33
C SER A 334 2.47 -15.70 22.92
N PRO A 335 3.40 -15.09 22.15
CA PRO A 335 3.78 -15.67 20.87
C PRO A 335 4.38 -17.08 21.11
N PRO A 336 4.16 -18.04 20.19
CA PRO A 336 4.86 -19.31 20.27
C PRO A 336 6.38 -19.05 20.24
N SER A 337 7.09 -19.56 21.24
CA SER A 337 8.56 -19.46 21.33
C SER A 337 9.20 -19.95 20.02
N PRO A 338 10.28 -19.32 19.52
CA PRO A 338 11.01 -19.81 18.36
C PRO A 338 11.57 -21.20 18.68
N ILE A 339 10.87 -22.24 18.23
CA ILE A 339 11.37 -23.61 18.30
C ILE A 339 12.62 -23.66 17.43
N ALA A 340 13.76 -23.87 18.09
CA ALA A 340 15.02 -24.23 17.48
C ALA A 340 14.81 -25.45 16.55
N HIS A 341 14.78 -25.23 15.25
CA HIS A 341 14.94 -26.30 14.27
C HIS A 341 16.44 -26.57 14.05
N THR A 342 17.11 -27.09 15.07
CA THR A 342 18.28 -27.95 14.87
C THR A 342 17.77 -29.39 14.80
N ARG A 343 17.56 -29.91 13.59
CA ARG A 343 17.52 -31.36 13.39
C ARG A 343 18.65 -31.77 12.48
N GLN A 344 19.56 -32.54 13.06
CA GLN A 344 20.71 -33.19 12.45
C GLN A 344 20.29 -33.96 11.20
N ILE A 345 21.03 -33.72 10.11
CA ILE A 345 21.07 -34.58 8.92
C ILE A 345 21.73 -35.89 9.34
N ARG A 346 21.01 -37.02 9.22
CA ARG A 346 21.59 -38.36 9.27
C ARG A 346 21.34 -39.03 7.92
N ALA A 347 22.42 -39.24 7.18
CA ALA A 347 22.44 -39.90 5.88
C ALA A 347 22.02 -41.38 5.98
N LEU A 348 21.31 -41.88 4.97
CA LEU A 348 21.17 -43.30 4.69
C LEU A 348 21.44 -43.59 3.19
N PRO A 349 22.02 -44.77 2.85
CA PRO A 349 22.64 -45.07 1.56
C PRO A 349 21.66 -45.73 0.55
N PRO A 350 22.07 -45.99 -0.70
CA PRO A 350 21.16 -46.26 -1.82
C PRO A 350 20.96 -47.76 -2.09
N GLU A 351 19.75 -48.18 -2.49
CA GLU A 351 19.53 -49.46 -3.18
C GLU A 351 18.37 -49.40 -4.20
N GLN A 352 18.61 -49.98 -5.38
CA GLN A 352 17.59 -50.35 -6.39
C GLN A 352 17.23 -51.86 -6.26
N PRO A 353 16.49 -52.50 -7.19
CA PRO A 353 15.03 -52.64 -7.20
C PRO A 353 14.56 -54.12 -7.22
N ARG A 354 13.37 -54.48 -6.70
CA ARG A 354 12.71 -55.77 -7.03
C ARG A 354 11.18 -55.71 -7.04
N ARG A 355 10.58 -56.26 -8.10
CA ARG A 355 9.24 -56.91 -8.19
C ARG A 355 9.47 -58.43 -8.29
N PRO A 356 8.46 -59.33 -8.39
CA PRO A 356 7.06 -59.37 -7.90
C PRO A 356 6.75 -60.69 -7.12
N GLY A 357 5.56 -60.84 -6.51
CA GLY A 357 5.12 -62.14 -5.93
C GLY A 357 3.71 -62.14 -5.31
N LEU A 358 2.98 -63.25 -5.48
CA LEU A 358 1.53 -63.46 -5.38
C LEU A 358 0.98 -63.97 -4.02
N LEU A 359 -0.32 -63.65 -3.77
CA LEU A 359 -1.44 -64.47 -3.18
C LEU A 359 -1.42 -64.87 -1.67
N PRO A 360 -2.53 -65.38 -1.03
CA PRO A 360 -3.98 -65.49 -1.40
C PRO A 360 -5.06 -65.27 -0.26
N ARG A 361 -6.35 -65.13 -0.68
CA ARG A 361 -7.68 -65.75 -0.27
C ARG A 361 -8.01 -66.06 1.22
N HIS A 362 -9.25 -66.10 1.76
CA HIS A 362 -10.67 -65.90 1.36
C HIS A 362 -11.57 -66.03 2.64
N HIS A 363 -12.81 -65.47 2.60
CA HIS A 363 -14.14 -66.08 2.92
C HIS A 363 -15.12 -65.07 3.58
N LEU A 364 -16.14 -64.54 2.86
CA LEU A 364 -17.55 -64.99 2.63
C LEU A 364 -18.54 -64.30 3.61
N PRO A 365 -19.88 -64.18 3.39
CA PRO A 365 -20.71 -64.15 2.16
C PRO A 365 -21.95 -63.19 2.15
N HIS A 366 -22.70 -63.21 1.02
CA HIS A 366 -24.17 -63.02 0.79
C HIS A 366 -24.87 -61.64 0.61
N LEU A 367 -25.06 -61.24 -0.68
CA LEU A 367 -26.30 -61.04 -1.50
C LEU A 367 -27.56 -60.29 -0.93
N PRO A 368 -28.50 -59.79 -1.77
CA PRO A 368 -28.45 -58.81 -2.89
C PRO A 368 -29.57 -57.73 -2.77
N HIS A 369 -29.57 -56.63 -3.54
CA HIS A 369 -30.75 -55.98 -4.15
C HIS A 369 -30.38 -54.67 -4.86
N LEU A 370 -31.16 -54.36 -5.89
CA LEU A 370 -31.27 -53.10 -6.64
C LEU A 370 -30.29 -52.83 -7.81
N ARG A 371 -30.61 -53.51 -8.92
CA ARG A 371 -30.70 -52.86 -10.23
C ARG A 371 -31.59 -51.61 -10.11
N PHE A 372 -31.07 -50.43 -10.48
CA PHE A 372 -31.72 -49.34 -11.25
C PHE A 372 -30.80 -48.10 -11.17
N TYR A 373 -30.65 -47.39 -12.29
CA TYR A 373 -29.77 -46.22 -12.55
C TYR A 373 -28.37 -46.50 -13.14
N VAL A 374 -28.35 -47.16 -14.31
CA VAL A 374 -27.28 -47.01 -15.33
C VAL A 374 -27.76 -46.09 -16.48
N THR A 375 -28.57 -45.08 -16.16
CA THR A 375 -29.09 -44.12 -17.18
C THR A 375 -29.29 -42.73 -16.58
N LEU A 376 -28.25 -42.16 -15.94
CA LEU A 376 -28.26 -40.74 -15.53
C LEU A 376 -26.85 -40.13 -15.36
N VAL A 377 -25.82 -40.67 -16.03
CA VAL A 377 -24.46 -40.10 -15.97
C VAL A 377 -23.84 -39.86 -17.37
N ALA A 378 -24.57 -40.17 -18.45
CA ALA A 378 -24.17 -39.86 -19.83
C ALA A 378 -24.95 -38.69 -20.46
N LEU A 379 -25.63 -37.88 -19.64
CA LEU A 379 -26.49 -36.78 -20.08
C LEU A 379 -26.46 -35.58 -19.11
N VAL A 380 -25.29 -35.26 -18.54
CA VAL A 380 -24.99 -33.95 -17.93
C VAL A 380 -23.54 -33.53 -18.24
N SER A 381 -23.05 -33.86 -19.43
CA SER A 381 -21.89 -33.20 -20.06
C SER A 381 -22.34 -32.39 -21.27
N THR A 382 -23.59 -31.94 -21.25
CA THR A 382 -24.08 -30.93 -22.19
C THR A 382 -23.49 -29.61 -21.73
N PHE A 383 -22.46 -29.16 -22.46
CA PHE A 383 -22.00 -27.78 -22.58
C PHE A 383 -22.84 -26.78 -21.78
N ILE A 384 -22.39 -26.42 -20.58
CA ILE A 384 -22.55 -25.02 -20.17
C ILE A 384 -21.50 -24.27 -20.98
N ARG A 385 -21.76 -24.07 -22.28
CA ARG A 385 -21.35 -22.81 -22.90
C ARG A 385 -22.19 -21.80 -22.13
N VAL A 386 -21.60 -21.16 -21.13
CA VAL A 386 -22.15 -19.88 -20.67
C VAL A 386 -22.19 -19.06 -21.95
N ALA A 387 -23.40 -18.86 -22.48
CA ALA A 387 -23.61 -17.99 -23.60
C ALA A 387 -23.25 -16.59 -23.09
N PHE A 388 -21.97 -16.23 -23.20
CA PHE A 388 -21.61 -14.82 -23.23
C PHE A 388 -22.45 -14.25 -24.36
N ALA A 389 -23.21 -13.19 -24.08
CA ALA A 389 -23.82 -12.42 -25.13
C ALA A 389 -22.69 -12.06 -26.10
N GLN A 390 -22.69 -12.67 -27.28
CA GLN A 390 -21.68 -12.41 -28.30
C GLN A 390 -21.87 -10.94 -28.66
N VAL A 391 -20.95 -10.10 -28.18
CA VAL A 391 -20.97 -8.68 -28.51
C VAL A 391 -20.75 -8.60 -30.01
N ASP A 392 -21.72 -8.05 -30.73
CA ASP A 392 -21.59 -7.80 -32.15
C ASP A 392 -20.55 -6.69 -32.34
N ASP A 393 -19.31 -7.10 -32.54
CA ASP A 393 -18.20 -6.19 -32.77
C ASP A 393 -18.07 -5.92 -34.28
N PRO A 394 -18.36 -4.70 -34.76
CA PRO A 394 -18.29 -4.39 -36.19
C PRO A 394 -16.88 -4.54 -36.77
N ALA A 395 -15.84 -4.55 -35.93
CA ALA A 395 -14.48 -4.80 -36.37
C ALA A 395 -14.26 -6.25 -36.85
N SER A 396 -15.16 -7.19 -36.51
CA SER A 396 -15.14 -8.56 -37.02
C SER A 396 -15.31 -8.65 -38.55
N SER A 397 -15.92 -7.63 -39.17
CA SER A 397 -16.08 -7.53 -40.62
C SER A 397 -14.82 -7.03 -41.35
N GLN A 398 -13.81 -6.56 -40.63
CA GLN A 398 -12.56 -6.09 -41.22
C GLN A 398 -11.75 -7.27 -41.74
N SER A 399 -11.22 -7.16 -42.97
CA SER A 399 -10.26 -8.14 -43.48
C SER A 399 -9.05 -8.24 -42.52
N PRO A 400 -8.67 -9.45 -42.08
CA PRO A 400 -7.52 -9.65 -41.19
C PRO A 400 -6.22 -9.07 -41.77
N ILE A 401 -5.51 -8.29 -40.96
CA ILE A 401 -4.16 -7.77 -41.27
C ILE A 401 -3.26 -8.16 -40.12
N HIS A 402 -2.10 -8.72 -40.44
CA HIS A 402 -1.07 -9.02 -39.46
C HIS A 402 0.32 -9.00 -40.11
N VAL A 403 1.26 -8.32 -39.46
CA VAL A 403 2.68 -8.27 -39.82
C VAL A 403 3.51 -8.60 -38.59
N LYS A 404 4.66 -9.26 -38.80
CA LYS A 404 5.53 -9.71 -37.71
C LYS A 404 6.99 -9.79 -38.16
N TYR A 405 7.92 -9.41 -37.28
CA TYR A 405 9.38 -9.50 -37.50
C TYR A 405 10.13 -9.38 -36.18
N ALA A 406 11.41 -9.78 -36.13
CA ALA A 406 12.26 -9.52 -34.97
C ALA A 406 12.69 -8.05 -34.95
N LEU A 407 12.40 -7.33 -33.86
CA LEU A 407 12.68 -5.89 -33.73
C LEU A 407 14.00 -5.62 -33.01
N PHE A 408 14.24 -6.28 -31.87
CA PHE A 408 15.52 -6.19 -31.17
C PHE A 408 16.31 -7.48 -31.42
N ARG A 409 17.43 -7.36 -32.13
CA ARG A 409 18.18 -8.47 -32.71
C ARG A 409 19.49 -8.70 -31.95
N PRO A 410 19.62 -9.76 -31.14
CA PRO A 410 20.84 -10.07 -30.40
C PRO A 410 22.02 -10.45 -31.32
N ASN A 411 23.22 -10.48 -30.75
CA ASN A 411 24.49 -10.66 -31.46
C ASN A 411 24.70 -12.03 -32.14
N ASN A 412 23.86 -13.03 -31.90
CA ASN A 412 23.88 -14.31 -32.63
C ASN A 412 23.14 -14.26 -33.98
N LEU A 413 22.40 -13.19 -34.27
CA LEU A 413 21.77 -13.00 -35.58
C LEU A 413 22.75 -12.39 -36.58
N ALA A 414 22.50 -12.60 -37.87
CA ALA A 414 23.38 -12.14 -38.96
C ALA A 414 23.46 -10.60 -39.07
N ASP A 415 22.43 -9.90 -38.62
CA ASP A 415 22.23 -8.45 -38.64
C ASP A 415 21.84 -7.98 -37.23
N PRO A 416 22.77 -8.05 -36.26
CA PRO A 416 22.47 -7.73 -34.88
C PRO A 416 22.32 -6.23 -34.70
N ASP A 417 21.50 -5.84 -33.73
CA ASP A 417 21.40 -4.45 -33.32
C ASP A 417 22.64 -4.03 -32.55
N SER A 418 23.19 -2.87 -32.91
CA SER A 418 24.34 -2.27 -32.24
C SER A 418 24.12 -0.80 -31.94
N PHE A 419 24.78 -0.32 -30.88
CA PHE A 419 24.86 1.09 -30.53
C PHE A 419 26.33 1.43 -30.27
N LEU A 420 26.88 2.40 -31.01
CA LEU A 420 28.31 2.74 -30.97
C LEU A 420 29.20 1.49 -31.17
N ASP A 421 28.85 0.67 -32.16
CA ASP A 421 29.51 -0.62 -32.50
C ASP A 421 29.48 -1.69 -31.40
N ILE A 422 28.79 -1.44 -30.28
CA ILE A 422 28.54 -2.43 -29.22
C ILE A 422 27.27 -3.21 -29.58
N THR A 423 27.40 -4.53 -29.67
CA THR A 423 26.27 -5.45 -29.77
C THR A 423 25.92 -6.02 -28.39
N TYR A 424 24.72 -6.56 -28.27
CA TYR A 424 24.21 -7.12 -27.01
C TYR A 424 23.97 -8.62 -27.17
N HIS A 425 24.37 -9.39 -26.16
CA HIS A 425 24.05 -10.82 -26.10
C HIS A 425 22.53 -11.04 -26.18
N THR A 426 21.75 -10.19 -25.52
CA THR A 426 20.32 -10.41 -25.37
C THR A 426 19.54 -9.11 -25.18
N PHE A 427 18.33 -9.09 -25.73
CA PHE A 427 17.33 -8.06 -25.43
C PHE A 427 16.14 -8.67 -24.68
N ARG A 428 15.73 -8.03 -23.58
CA ARG A 428 14.62 -8.47 -22.72
C ARG A 428 13.78 -7.30 -22.21
N ILE A 429 12.68 -7.62 -21.54
CA ILE A 429 11.84 -6.68 -20.80
C ILE A 429 11.33 -5.53 -21.71
N PRO A 430 10.42 -5.85 -22.65
CA PRO A 430 9.93 -4.89 -23.63
C PRO A 430 8.97 -3.87 -23.01
N ALA A 431 9.05 -2.63 -23.50
CA ALA A 431 8.01 -1.62 -23.36
C ALA A 431 7.76 -0.93 -24.70
N VAL A 432 6.51 -0.61 -25.03
CA VAL A 432 6.18 0.13 -26.26
C VAL A 432 5.07 1.14 -26.04
N VAL A 433 5.25 2.33 -26.61
CA VAL A 433 4.26 3.41 -26.62
C VAL A 433 4.14 4.02 -28.00
N THR A 434 2.96 4.60 -28.26
CA THR A 434 2.73 5.47 -29.42
C THR A 434 2.61 6.90 -28.90
N THR A 435 3.43 7.81 -29.40
CA THR A 435 3.41 9.22 -28.99
C THR A 435 2.20 9.95 -29.58
N SER A 436 1.97 11.19 -29.13
CA SER A 436 0.91 12.04 -29.67
C SER A 436 1.08 12.37 -31.16
N THR A 437 2.29 12.24 -31.72
CA THR A 437 2.55 12.42 -33.16
C THR A 437 2.23 11.17 -33.99
N GLY A 438 1.94 10.05 -33.32
CA GLY A 438 1.78 8.73 -33.94
C GLY A 438 3.07 7.92 -34.05
N ARG A 439 4.22 8.45 -33.58
CA ARG A 439 5.49 7.73 -33.58
C ARG A 439 5.45 6.56 -32.60
N LEU A 440 6.02 5.43 -32.99
CA LEU A 440 6.23 4.30 -32.09
C LEU A 440 7.61 4.40 -31.45
N ILE A 441 7.68 4.16 -30.14
CA ILE A 441 8.93 4.03 -29.39
C ILE A 441 8.89 2.70 -28.64
N ALA A 442 9.87 1.85 -28.94
CA ALA A 442 10.06 0.54 -28.33
C ALA A 442 11.31 0.58 -27.46
N PHE A 443 11.22 0.10 -26.22
CA PHE A 443 12.32 0.04 -25.25
C PHE A 443 12.61 -1.42 -24.88
N ALA A 444 13.85 -1.68 -24.48
CA ALA A 444 14.30 -2.99 -24.03
C ALA A 444 15.55 -2.88 -23.14
N GLU A 445 15.67 -3.79 -22.18
CA GLU A 445 16.97 -4.07 -21.56
C GLU A 445 17.93 -4.65 -22.60
N GLY A 446 19.01 -3.94 -22.88
CA GLY A 446 20.16 -4.48 -23.61
C GLY A 446 21.13 -5.10 -22.61
N ARG A 447 21.08 -6.44 -22.51
CA ARG A 447 21.92 -7.22 -21.60
C ARG A 447 23.21 -7.58 -22.32
N ARG A 448 24.34 -7.04 -21.83
CA ARG A 448 25.58 -6.98 -22.61
C ARG A 448 26.19 -8.36 -22.84
N HIS A 449 26.29 -9.15 -21.78
CA HIS A 449 27.15 -10.33 -21.77
C HIS A 449 26.37 -11.65 -21.82
N ASP A 450 25.20 -11.72 -21.19
CA ASP A 450 24.43 -12.95 -21.01
C ASP A 450 22.92 -12.62 -20.94
N ASN A 451 22.09 -13.58 -20.48
CA ASN A 451 20.66 -13.37 -20.28
C ASN A 451 20.24 -13.14 -18.81
N HIS A 452 21.19 -12.90 -17.90
CA HIS A 452 20.93 -12.72 -16.47
C HIS A 452 20.24 -11.38 -16.16
N ASP A 453 19.59 -11.30 -15.00
CA ASP A 453 18.86 -10.11 -14.53
C ASP A 453 19.77 -9.13 -13.76
N TRP A 454 21.09 -9.34 -13.76
CA TRP A 454 22.11 -8.52 -13.06
C TRP A 454 23.31 -8.24 -13.97
N GLY A 455 24.25 -7.40 -13.50
CA GLY A 455 25.44 -7.01 -14.24
C GLY A 455 25.23 -5.80 -15.15
N ASP A 456 26.02 -5.71 -16.23
CA ASP A 456 26.02 -4.61 -17.20
C ASP A 456 24.80 -4.71 -18.14
N ILE A 457 23.75 -3.96 -17.77
CA ILE A 457 22.49 -3.89 -18.50
C ILE A 457 22.17 -2.42 -18.76
N ASN A 458 22.04 -2.08 -20.04
CA ASN A 458 21.69 -0.74 -20.47
C ASN A 458 20.21 -0.68 -20.85
N LEU A 459 19.60 0.49 -20.74
CA LEU A 459 18.27 0.70 -21.29
C LEU A 459 18.36 1.24 -22.72
N MET A 460 17.95 0.40 -23.66
CA MET A 460 18.00 0.64 -25.09
C MET A 460 16.61 0.92 -25.65
N TYR A 461 16.55 1.60 -26.79
CA TYR A 461 15.29 1.85 -27.47
C TYR A 461 15.46 1.99 -28.98
N LYS A 462 14.35 1.88 -29.70
CA LYS A 462 14.20 2.22 -31.11
C LYS A 462 12.94 3.06 -31.28
N ARG A 463 12.93 3.91 -32.30
CA ARG A 463 11.74 4.65 -32.71
C ARG A 463 11.49 4.50 -34.21
N THR A 464 10.24 4.56 -34.65
CA THR A 464 9.96 4.57 -36.10
C THR A 464 10.50 5.85 -36.75
N ARG A 465 10.75 5.81 -38.06
CA ARG A 465 11.18 6.95 -38.89
C ARG A 465 9.96 7.68 -39.44
N GLY A 466 10.00 9.01 -39.48
CA GLY A 466 8.91 9.81 -40.10
C GLY A 466 7.54 9.48 -39.52
N ALA A 467 6.55 9.24 -40.39
CA ALA A 467 5.18 8.87 -40.06
C ALA A 467 4.93 7.34 -40.14
N ALA A 468 5.99 6.54 -40.09
CA ALA A 468 5.88 5.10 -40.26
C ALA A 468 5.17 4.43 -39.09
N THR A 469 4.41 3.39 -39.39
CA THR A 469 3.43 2.78 -38.47
C THR A 469 3.83 1.39 -37.98
N GLY A 470 5.04 0.94 -38.32
CA GLY A 470 5.61 -0.35 -37.89
C GLY A 470 5.25 -1.51 -38.81
N ASP A 471 5.00 -1.27 -40.09
CA ASP A 471 4.64 -2.32 -41.05
C ASP A 471 5.84 -3.17 -41.48
N ALA A 472 7.06 -2.63 -41.40
CA ALA A 472 8.29 -3.33 -41.73
C ALA A 472 9.44 -2.95 -40.79
N TYR A 473 10.42 -3.86 -40.62
CA TYR A 473 11.62 -3.60 -39.82
C TYR A 473 12.40 -2.35 -40.28
N SER A 474 12.46 -2.11 -41.59
CA SER A 474 13.13 -0.94 -42.19
C SER A 474 12.51 0.41 -41.80
N GLU A 475 11.29 0.42 -41.27
CA GLU A 475 10.64 1.63 -40.76
C GLU A 475 11.20 2.07 -39.42
N TRP A 476 11.93 1.21 -38.71
CA TRP A 476 12.55 1.55 -37.44
C TRP A 476 13.93 2.22 -37.64
N GLY A 477 14.26 3.12 -36.72
CA GLY A 477 15.61 3.65 -36.58
C GLY A 477 16.60 2.58 -36.10
N SER A 478 17.88 2.94 -36.12
CA SER A 478 18.92 2.14 -35.45
C SER A 478 18.66 2.09 -33.94
N LEU A 479 19.32 1.16 -33.25
CA LEU A 479 19.32 1.09 -31.80
C LEU A 479 19.86 2.41 -31.21
N GLN A 480 19.19 2.91 -30.18
CA GLN A 480 19.57 4.09 -29.41
C GLN A 480 19.58 3.71 -27.92
N GLN A 481 20.17 4.57 -27.09
CA GLN A 481 20.29 4.37 -25.65
C GLN A 481 19.56 5.47 -24.89
N VAL A 482 18.72 5.09 -23.91
CA VAL A 482 18.20 6.03 -22.90
C VAL A 482 19.30 6.28 -21.89
N VAL A 483 19.85 5.20 -21.31
CA VAL A 483 20.94 5.26 -20.34
C VAL A 483 21.74 3.96 -20.32
N GLY A 484 23.06 4.08 -20.16
CA GLY A 484 23.99 2.97 -19.93
C GLY A 484 25.17 3.42 -19.06
N LYS A 485 24.95 4.39 -18.18
CA LYS A 485 25.98 4.99 -17.32
C LYS A 485 26.17 4.16 -16.05
N GLY A 486 27.44 3.99 -15.66
CA GLY A 486 27.83 3.22 -14.47
C GLY A 486 27.86 1.71 -14.75
N ALA A 487 28.60 0.97 -13.92
CA ALA A 487 28.64 -0.49 -13.98
C ALA A 487 27.44 -1.04 -13.19
N GLY A 488 26.26 -1.09 -13.81
CA GLY A 488 25.03 -1.50 -13.13
C GLY A 488 23.90 -1.92 -14.05
N THR A 489 22.78 -2.25 -13.43
CA THR A 489 21.61 -2.79 -14.13
C THR A 489 20.52 -1.74 -14.29
N TRP A 490 20.47 -1.08 -15.45
CA TRP A 490 19.34 -0.25 -15.87
C TRP A 490 18.25 -1.14 -16.48
N GLY A 491 17.15 -1.33 -15.76
CA GLY A 491 16.12 -2.27 -16.17
C GLY A 491 14.70 -1.78 -15.96
N ASN A 492 13.76 -2.69 -16.18
CA ASN A 492 12.34 -2.47 -15.92
C ASN A 492 11.73 -1.24 -16.65
N PRO A 493 11.96 -1.03 -17.96
CA PRO A 493 11.40 0.12 -18.67
C PRO A 493 9.88 0.14 -18.54
N THR A 494 9.36 1.24 -18.00
CA THR A 494 7.91 1.46 -17.88
C THR A 494 7.56 2.82 -18.45
N ALA A 495 7.07 2.83 -19.68
CA ALA A 495 6.88 4.06 -20.44
C ALA A 495 5.45 4.61 -20.35
N VAL A 496 5.30 5.93 -20.38
CA VAL A 496 4.00 6.61 -20.45
C VAL A 496 4.11 7.88 -21.29
N VAL A 497 3.13 8.08 -22.18
CA VAL A 497 3.02 9.29 -23.01
C VAL A 497 2.03 10.21 -22.33
N ASP A 498 2.49 11.43 -22.06
CA ASP A 498 1.77 12.46 -21.33
C ASP A 498 1.81 13.77 -22.12
N GLY A 499 0.79 13.98 -22.95
CA GLY A 499 0.81 15.04 -23.96
C GLY A 499 1.98 14.86 -24.93
N GLY A 500 2.83 15.89 -25.04
CA GLY A 500 4.06 15.84 -25.84
C GLY A 500 5.28 15.26 -25.13
N THR A 501 5.15 14.81 -23.88
CA THR A 501 6.26 14.25 -23.10
C THR A 501 6.15 12.72 -23.04
N VAL A 502 7.28 12.03 -23.19
CA VAL A 502 7.41 10.60 -22.94
C VAL A 502 8.21 10.43 -21.66
N TYR A 503 7.61 9.88 -20.62
CA TYR A 503 8.34 9.43 -19.42
C TYR A 503 8.72 7.97 -19.57
N VAL A 504 9.93 7.61 -19.12
CA VAL A 504 10.37 6.24 -18.96
C VAL A 504 10.89 6.05 -17.54
N PHE A 505 10.19 5.22 -16.77
CA PHE A 505 10.61 4.80 -15.44
C PHE A 505 11.51 3.57 -15.53
N MET A 506 12.46 3.46 -14.62
CA MET A 506 13.50 2.44 -14.61
C MET A 506 13.83 2.00 -13.19
N SER A 507 14.18 0.73 -13.04
CA SER A 507 14.83 0.24 -11.81
C SER A 507 16.35 0.22 -11.99
N TRP A 508 17.10 0.48 -10.92
CA TRP A 508 18.57 0.48 -10.94
C TRP A 508 19.21 -0.10 -9.67
N ASN A 509 20.30 -0.86 -9.82
CA ASN A 509 21.29 -1.18 -8.78
C ASN A 509 22.69 -1.33 -9.40
N GLY A 510 23.75 -1.27 -8.58
CA GLY A 510 25.13 -1.52 -9.02
C GLY A 510 25.32 -2.96 -9.50
N ALA A 511 26.24 -3.20 -10.44
CA ALA A 511 26.46 -4.51 -11.06
C ALA A 511 26.97 -5.54 -10.05
N GLU A 512 27.62 -5.07 -8.98
CA GLU A 512 28.05 -5.84 -7.84
C GLU A 512 26.88 -6.35 -6.98
N TYR A 513 25.63 -5.96 -7.26
CA TYR A 513 24.44 -6.44 -6.57
C TYR A 513 23.55 -7.30 -7.49
N SER A 514 23.00 -8.38 -6.95
CA SER A 514 21.90 -9.15 -7.57
C SER A 514 20.80 -9.39 -6.54
N GLN A 515 19.61 -9.79 -7.00
CA GLN A 515 18.44 -9.93 -6.11
C GLN A 515 18.71 -10.83 -4.89
N GLY A 516 19.39 -11.97 -5.09
CA GLY A 516 19.70 -12.93 -4.03
C GLY A 516 21.16 -12.92 -3.54
N GLY A 517 22.06 -12.29 -4.28
CA GLY A 517 23.50 -12.34 -4.03
C GLY A 517 24.16 -13.69 -4.36
N GLY A 518 25.48 -13.68 -4.50
CA GLY A 518 26.29 -14.85 -4.79
C GLY A 518 26.31 -15.30 -6.26
N ASP A 519 25.69 -14.52 -7.14
CA ASP A 519 25.69 -14.76 -8.59
C ASP A 519 27.02 -14.36 -9.20
N LEU A 520 27.45 -15.06 -10.25
CA LEU A 520 28.71 -14.76 -10.93
C LEU A 520 28.55 -13.62 -11.93
N LEU A 521 29.53 -12.73 -11.94
CA LEU A 521 29.76 -11.74 -12.99
C LEU A 521 30.74 -12.28 -14.03
N PRO A 522 30.82 -11.68 -15.25
CA PRO A 522 31.72 -12.14 -16.30
C PRO A 522 33.21 -12.15 -15.92
N ASP A 523 33.62 -11.34 -14.94
CA ASP A 523 34.99 -11.30 -14.42
C ASP A 523 35.27 -12.38 -13.34
N GLY A 524 34.28 -13.21 -13.03
CA GLY A 524 34.35 -14.27 -12.02
C GLY A 524 34.09 -13.81 -10.59
N SER A 525 33.87 -12.51 -10.35
CA SER A 525 33.46 -12.00 -9.04
C SER A 525 32.01 -12.40 -8.73
N LYS A 526 31.66 -12.36 -7.44
CA LYS A 526 30.31 -12.69 -6.96
C LYS A 526 29.59 -11.44 -6.51
N THR A 527 28.31 -11.35 -6.83
CA THR A 527 27.44 -10.27 -6.39
C THR A 527 27.15 -10.34 -4.89
N LEU A 528 26.89 -9.19 -4.29
CA LEU A 528 26.24 -9.02 -3.01
C LEU A 528 24.70 -9.10 -3.20
N PRO A 529 23.94 -9.50 -2.17
CA PRO A 529 22.49 -9.39 -2.23
C PRO A 529 22.07 -7.91 -2.21
N VAL A 530 21.05 -7.56 -3.00
CA VAL A 530 20.36 -6.29 -2.85
C VAL A 530 19.86 -6.15 -1.40
N ASP A 531 20.20 -5.04 -0.75
CA ASP A 531 19.94 -4.78 0.66
C ASP A 531 19.26 -3.42 0.87
N THR A 532 19.13 -2.97 2.12
CA THR A 532 18.43 -1.71 2.45
C THR A 532 19.36 -0.49 2.48
N SER A 533 20.66 -0.65 2.21
CA SER A 533 21.60 0.46 2.15
C SER A 533 21.33 1.35 0.93
N PRO A 534 21.66 2.66 0.97
CA PRO A 534 21.52 3.54 -0.18
C PRO A 534 22.22 3.04 -1.45
N GLU A 535 23.37 2.37 -1.29
CA GLU A 535 24.19 1.84 -2.38
C GLU A 535 23.66 0.50 -2.92
N GLY A 536 23.23 -0.39 -2.02
CA GLY A 536 22.83 -1.76 -2.34
C GLY A 536 21.35 -1.97 -2.63
N ARG A 537 20.49 -0.98 -2.38
CA ARG A 537 19.06 -1.08 -2.68
C ARG A 537 18.75 -0.94 -4.17
N ARG A 538 17.62 -1.51 -4.58
CA ARG A 538 17.04 -1.30 -5.92
C ARG A 538 16.31 0.05 -5.92
N ARG A 539 16.77 0.96 -6.76
CA ARG A 539 16.34 2.36 -6.86
C ARG A 539 15.39 2.57 -8.04
N VAL A 540 14.57 3.62 -7.97
CA VAL A 540 13.66 4.02 -9.05
C VAL A 540 14.09 5.34 -9.65
N PHE A 541 14.27 5.33 -10.96
CA PHE A 541 14.64 6.48 -11.76
C PHE A 541 13.57 6.82 -12.78
N VAL A 542 13.53 8.09 -13.19
CA VAL A 542 12.72 8.54 -14.33
C VAL A 542 13.57 9.38 -15.29
N SER A 543 13.45 9.10 -16.57
CA SER A 543 13.94 9.94 -17.66
C SER A 543 12.77 10.40 -18.51
N GLN A 544 12.92 11.53 -19.20
CA GLN A 544 11.88 12.06 -20.08
C GLN A 544 12.42 12.52 -21.43
N SER A 545 11.57 12.41 -22.45
CA SER A 545 11.76 13.00 -23.76
C SER A 545 10.64 14.01 -24.03
N THR A 546 11.01 15.22 -24.46
CA THR A 546 10.07 16.26 -24.91
C THR A 546 10.15 16.51 -26.42
N ASP A 547 10.86 15.65 -27.14
CA ASP A 547 11.19 15.77 -28.57
C ASP A 547 10.81 14.51 -29.37
N ASP A 548 9.68 13.88 -28.99
CA ASP A 548 9.12 12.72 -29.68
C ASP A 548 10.07 11.51 -29.70
N GLY A 549 10.77 11.30 -28.58
CA GLY A 549 11.72 10.21 -28.37
C GLY A 549 13.05 10.37 -29.09
N ALA A 550 13.37 11.56 -29.61
CA ALA A 550 14.65 11.77 -30.29
C ALA A 550 15.82 11.76 -29.30
N THR A 551 15.63 12.37 -28.13
CA THR A 551 16.57 12.33 -27.00
C THR A 551 15.84 12.11 -25.68
N PHE A 552 16.55 11.59 -24.69
CA PHE A 552 16.06 11.40 -23.33
C PHE A 552 16.98 12.14 -22.35
N SER A 553 16.40 12.75 -21.32
CA SER A 553 17.15 13.43 -20.26
C SER A 553 18.01 12.44 -19.46
N ASP A 554 19.03 12.95 -18.77
CA ASP A 554 19.68 12.17 -17.72
C ASP A 554 18.64 11.65 -16.72
N PRO A 555 18.69 10.37 -16.31
CA PRO A 555 17.74 9.83 -15.35
C PRO A 555 17.84 10.52 -13.98
N VAL A 556 16.69 10.90 -13.43
CA VAL A 556 16.55 11.48 -12.09
C VAL A 556 16.18 10.38 -11.12
N ASP A 557 16.94 10.24 -10.03
CA ASP A 557 16.62 9.34 -8.91
C ASP A 557 15.42 9.92 -8.17
N ILE A 558 14.32 9.16 -8.12
CA ILE A 558 13.09 9.55 -7.40
C ILE A 558 12.76 8.56 -6.28
N THR A 559 13.74 7.75 -5.87
CA THR A 559 13.54 6.64 -4.92
C THR A 559 12.94 7.12 -3.60
N ALA A 560 13.41 8.26 -3.08
CA ALA A 560 12.94 8.79 -1.80
C ALA A 560 11.48 9.27 -1.87
N GLU A 561 11.01 9.71 -3.04
CA GLU A 561 9.65 10.21 -3.26
C GLU A 561 8.66 9.09 -3.52
N VAL A 562 9.10 8.00 -4.14
CA VAL A 562 8.18 6.97 -4.66
C VAL A 562 8.38 5.58 -4.10
N THR A 563 9.44 5.29 -3.35
CA THR A 563 9.68 3.97 -2.76
C THR A 563 9.67 4.09 -1.23
N PRO A 564 8.88 3.28 -0.51
CA PRO A 564 8.86 3.33 0.95
C PRO A 564 10.24 3.07 1.58
N ASP A 565 10.46 3.67 2.74
CA ASP A 565 11.70 3.49 3.50
C ASP A 565 11.90 2.04 3.96
N GLY A 566 13.16 1.62 4.02
CA GLY A 566 13.54 0.27 4.44
C GLY A 566 13.34 -0.82 3.40
N TRP A 567 12.93 -0.49 2.17
CA TRP A 567 12.82 -1.45 1.08
C TRP A 567 14.17 -1.73 0.42
N SER A 568 14.48 -3.01 0.20
CA SER A 568 15.66 -3.46 -0.52
C SER A 568 15.38 -3.67 -2.02
N TRP A 569 14.72 -4.78 -2.38
CA TRP A 569 14.29 -5.06 -3.75
C TRP A 569 13.06 -4.23 -4.13
N ASP A 570 13.00 -3.77 -5.38
CA ASP A 570 11.90 -2.98 -5.93
C ASP A 570 11.79 -3.23 -7.46
N ALA A 571 10.61 -3.00 -8.01
CA ALA A 571 10.35 -3.10 -9.45
C ALA A 571 9.27 -2.09 -9.87
N VAL A 572 9.55 -1.33 -10.92
CA VAL A 572 8.54 -0.52 -11.63
C VAL A 572 8.09 -1.28 -12.88
N GLY A 573 6.79 -1.34 -13.14
CA GLY A 573 6.17 -2.13 -14.20
C GLY A 573 6.66 -3.59 -14.22
N PRO A 574 7.37 -4.04 -15.26
CA PRO A 574 7.75 -3.31 -16.48
C PRO A 574 6.58 -3.11 -17.46
N GLY A 575 6.84 -2.47 -18.60
CA GLY A 575 5.86 -2.30 -19.68
C GLY A 575 5.38 -0.85 -19.80
N ARG A 576 4.18 -0.53 -19.32
CA ARG A 576 3.61 0.81 -19.49
C ARG A 576 2.81 1.35 -18.30
N GLY A 577 2.86 2.67 -18.16
CA GLY A 577 1.90 3.44 -17.38
C GLY A 577 0.75 3.96 -18.24
N ILE A 578 -0.12 4.75 -17.62
CA ILE A 578 -1.28 5.40 -18.25
C ILE A 578 -1.42 6.85 -17.80
N VAL A 579 -2.11 7.65 -18.61
CA VAL A 579 -2.68 8.93 -18.19
C VAL A 579 -4.18 8.71 -18.01
N LEU A 580 -4.71 9.06 -16.84
CA LEU A 580 -6.15 8.95 -16.56
C LEU A 580 -6.92 10.01 -17.31
N THR A 581 -8.23 9.78 -17.50
CA THR A 581 -9.16 10.80 -18.01
C THR A 581 -9.19 12.07 -17.14
N THR A 582 -8.82 11.97 -15.87
CA THR A 582 -8.68 13.07 -14.91
C THR A 582 -7.33 13.80 -15.01
N GLY A 583 -6.40 13.29 -15.82
CA GLY A 583 -5.13 13.94 -16.16
C GLY A 583 -3.92 13.49 -15.36
N GLU A 584 -4.06 12.67 -14.32
CA GLU A 584 -2.93 12.09 -13.57
C GLU A 584 -2.21 11.00 -14.36
N VAL A 585 -0.90 10.93 -14.19
CA VAL A 585 -0.08 9.80 -14.64
C VAL A 585 -0.12 8.71 -13.58
N VAL A 586 -0.33 7.45 -13.97
CA VAL A 586 -0.29 6.29 -13.08
C VAL A 586 0.63 5.24 -13.67
N VAL A 587 1.64 4.84 -12.90
CA VAL A 587 2.64 3.85 -13.28
C VAL A 587 2.58 2.70 -12.27
N PRO A 588 2.39 1.44 -12.71
CA PRO A 588 2.33 0.31 -11.78
C PRO A 588 3.74 0.01 -11.27
N ALA A 589 3.85 -0.37 -10.00
CA ALA A 589 5.09 -0.82 -9.38
C ALA A 589 4.80 -1.87 -8.31
N MET A 590 5.86 -2.49 -7.79
CA MET A 590 5.79 -3.47 -6.71
C MET A 590 5.04 -2.89 -5.51
N GLN A 591 3.90 -3.52 -5.19
CA GLN A 591 2.96 -3.15 -4.12
C GLN A 591 2.49 -1.67 -4.08
N ARG A 592 2.59 -0.94 -5.20
CA ARG A 592 2.14 0.46 -5.26
C ARG A 592 1.83 0.91 -6.67
N ASN A 593 1.08 1.99 -6.79
CA ASN A 593 1.05 2.79 -8.01
C ASN A 593 1.87 4.07 -7.78
N ILE A 594 2.79 4.40 -8.67
CA ILE A 594 3.42 5.72 -8.70
C ILE A 594 2.44 6.67 -9.40
N VAL A 595 2.21 7.85 -8.82
CA VAL A 595 1.20 8.81 -9.27
C VAL A 595 1.85 10.17 -9.54
N GLY A 596 1.78 10.61 -10.78
CA GLY A 596 2.22 11.93 -11.23
C GLY A 596 1.06 12.91 -11.32
N ARG A 597 1.19 14.06 -10.65
CA ARG A 597 0.22 15.17 -10.70
C ARG A 597 0.89 16.46 -11.17
N GLY A 598 0.10 17.44 -11.58
CA GLY A 598 0.59 18.70 -12.15
C GLY A 598 0.51 18.72 -13.67
N THR A 599 1.27 19.59 -14.32
CA THR A 599 1.21 19.79 -15.77
C THR A 599 2.00 18.71 -16.53
N PRO A 600 1.52 18.24 -17.70
CA PRO A 600 2.32 17.37 -18.57
C PRO A 600 3.73 17.93 -18.82
N GLY A 601 4.75 17.09 -18.68
CA GLY A 601 6.16 17.51 -18.77
C GLY A 601 6.77 18.06 -17.47
N ASN A 602 5.96 18.33 -16.45
CA ASN A 602 6.41 18.81 -15.13
C ASN A 602 5.57 18.20 -14.01
N ARG A 603 5.62 16.87 -13.89
CA ARG A 603 4.87 16.11 -12.90
C ARG A 603 5.59 16.08 -11.55
N THR A 604 4.81 16.20 -10.48
CA THR A 604 5.24 15.85 -9.12
C THR A 604 4.84 14.41 -8.82
N TRP A 605 5.79 13.61 -8.36
CA TRP A 605 5.61 12.20 -8.09
C TRP A 605 5.24 11.93 -6.64
N SER A 606 4.38 10.94 -6.45
CA SER A 606 3.95 10.38 -5.17
C SER A 606 3.63 8.91 -5.39
N TYR A 607 3.22 8.17 -4.37
CA TYR A 607 2.75 6.80 -4.54
C TYR A 607 1.47 6.52 -3.76
N GLN A 608 0.70 5.57 -4.28
CA GLN A 608 -0.43 4.93 -3.63
C GLN A 608 -0.01 3.50 -3.27
N LEU A 609 0.10 3.18 -1.99
CA LEU A 609 0.34 1.80 -1.54
C LEU A 609 -0.86 0.90 -1.87
N LEU A 610 -0.55 -0.32 -2.28
CA LEU A 610 -1.51 -1.37 -2.54
C LEU A 610 -1.21 -2.52 -1.59
N PHE A 611 -2.16 -2.86 -0.73
CA PHE A 611 -2.05 -4.01 0.16
C PHE A 611 -2.61 -5.24 -0.56
N GLY A 612 -1.90 -6.36 -0.46
CA GLY A 612 -2.46 -7.67 -0.75
C GLY A 612 -3.10 -8.18 0.53
N GLY A 613 -4.38 -8.50 0.50
CA GLY A 613 -5.09 -9.11 1.61
C GLY A 613 -4.42 -10.42 2.05
N LYS A 614 -4.83 -10.93 3.21
CA LYS A 614 -4.30 -12.17 3.81
C LYS A 614 -4.22 -13.31 2.79
N GLY A 615 -3.00 -13.75 2.45
CA GLY A 615 -2.74 -14.85 1.51
C GLY A 615 -2.68 -14.47 0.02
N THR A 616 -2.84 -13.19 -0.33
CA THR A 616 -2.76 -12.70 -1.71
C THR A 616 -1.54 -11.82 -1.88
N SER A 617 -0.70 -12.13 -2.86
CA SER A 617 0.47 -11.33 -3.19
C SER A 617 0.09 -10.16 -4.10
N VAL A 618 0.45 -8.93 -3.74
CA VAL A 618 0.64 -7.91 -4.79
C VAL A 618 1.95 -8.27 -5.48
N GLY A 619 1.88 -8.53 -6.78
CA GLY A 619 3.02 -8.99 -7.55
C GLY A 619 4.17 -8.01 -7.51
N GLY A 620 5.40 -8.52 -7.68
CA GLY A 620 6.56 -7.67 -7.96
C GLY A 620 6.43 -6.94 -9.29
N GLU A 621 5.69 -7.51 -10.25
CA GLU A 621 5.53 -6.97 -11.61
C GLU A 621 4.04 -6.82 -11.93
N GLY A 622 3.59 -5.56 -12.01
CA GLY A 622 2.18 -5.21 -12.16
C GLY A 622 1.88 -4.46 -13.44
N THR A 623 0.62 -4.52 -13.88
CA THR A 623 0.11 -3.68 -14.99
C THR A 623 -1.04 -2.83 -14.52
N ILE A 624 -1.27 -1.69 -15.18
CA ILE A 624 -2.38 -0.78 -14.86
C ILE A 624 -3.14 -0.39 -16.12
N LEU A 625 -4.47 -0.28 -15.99
CA LEU A 625 -5.32 0.44 -16.95
C LEU A 625 -6.43 1.20 -16.22
N GLN A 626 -7.03 2.18 -16.90
CA GLN A 626 -8.32 2.75 -16.50
C GLN A 626 -9.42 2.01 -17.25
N THR A 627 -10.31 1.31 -16.54
CA THR A 627 -11.36 0.50 -17.14
C THR A 627 -12.43 1.39 -17.78
N PRO A 628 -13.27 0.85 -18.67
CA PRO A 628 -14.37 1.63 -19.25
C PRO A 628 -15.32 2.27 -18.23
N ASP A 629 -15.48 1.67 -17.05
CA ASP A 629 -16.24 2.26 -15.93
C ASP A 629 -15.50 3.39 -15.18
N GLY A 630 -14.28 3.74 -15.60
CA GLY A 630 -13.47 4.83 -15.05
C GLY A 630 -12.60 4.43 -13.85
N ARG A 631 -12.70 3.20 -13.34
CA ARG A 631 -11.85 2.71 -12.24
C ARG A 631 -10.45 2.36 -12.72
N LEU A 632 -9.52 2.28 -11.78
CA LEU A 632 -8.22 1.66 -12.00
C LEU A 632 -8.36 0.14 -11.91
N TYR A 633 -7.61 -0.58 -12.74
CA TYR A 633 -7.50 -2.04 -12.72
C TYR A 633 -6.03 -2.43 -12.74
N ARG A 634 -5.62 -3.11 -11.66
CA ARG A 634 -4.32 -3.79 -11.54
C ARG A 634 -4.48 -5.23 -11.97
N ASN A 635 -3.52 -5.71 -12.75
CA ASN A 635 -3.40 -7.11 -13.15
C ASN A 635 -1.94 -7.52 -13.06
N ASP A 636 -1.62 -8.26 -12.02
CA ASP A 636 -0.27 -8.47 -11.54
C ASP A 636 0.17 -9.93 -11.72
N ARG A 637 1.49 -10.09 -11.92
CA ARG A 637 2.15 -11.38 -11.92
C ARG A 637 1.90 -12.04 -10.56
N PRO A 638 1.40 -13.30 -10.51
CA PRO A 638 1.22 -13.97 -9.24
C PRO A 638 2.56 -14.29 -8.57
N THR A 639 2.60 -14.23 -7.23
CA THR A 639 3.73 -14.74 -6.44
C THR A 639 3.22 -15.70 -5.36
N GLY A 640 3.61 -16.98 -5.44
CA GLY A 640 3.19 -17.98 -4.44
C GLY A 640 3.16 -19.43 -4.94
N THR A 641 2.76 -20.34 -4.05
CA THR A 641 2.65 -21.79 -4.30
C THR A 641 1.24 -22.35 -4.07
N ALA A 642 0.24 -21.48 -3.83
CA ALA A 642 -1.17 -21.86 -3.70
C ALA A 642 -1.80 -22.17 -5.07
N SER A 643 -2.98 -22.81 -5.10
CA SER A 643 -3.64 -23.23 -6.35
C SER A 643 -4.04 -22.08 -7.29
N ASP A 644 -4.21 -20.87 -6.76
CA ASP A 644 -4.45 -19.63 -7.51
C ASP A 644 -3.17 -18.83 -7.82
N ALA A 645 -2.00 -19.29 -7.36
CA ALA A 645 -0.71 -18.65 -7.62
C ALA A 645 -0.20 -18.84 -9.07
N ASN A 646 -0.95 -19.54 -9.91
CA ASN A 646 -0.72 -19.60 -11.36
C ASN A 646 -1.84 -18.89 -12.14
N MET A 647 -2.55 -17.96 -11.51
CA MET A 647 -3.54 -17.09 -12.12
C MET A 647 -3.13 -15.63 -11.95
N ARG A 648 -3.43 -14.78 -12.93
CA ARG A 648 -3.21 -13.34 -12.80
C ARG A 648 -3.94 -12.79 -11.58
N GLN A 649 -3.25 -11.97 -10.79
CA GLN A 649 -3.79 -11.38 -9.57
C GLN A 649 -4.40 -10.03 -9.91
N VAL A 650 -5.73 -9.89 -9.77
CA VAL A 650 -6.44 -8.69 -10.21
C VAL A 650 -7.09 -7.95 -9.04
N ALA A 651 -7.04 -6.62 -9.07
CA ALA A 651 -7.72 -5.75 -8.12
C ALA A 651 -8.15 -4.45 -8.81
N ARG A 652 -9.16 -3.78 -8.27
CA ARG A 652 -9.73 -2.57 -8.87
C ARG A 652 -9.83 -1.44 -7.85
N GLY A 653 -9.89 -0.20 -8.31
CA GLY A 653 -9.83 0.91 -7.38
C GLY A 653 -9.94 2.29 -8.02
N THR A 654 -9.48 3.26 -7.25
CA THR A 654 -9.31 4.67 -7.57
C THR A 654 -7.99 5.12 -6.94
N LEU A 655 -7.52 6.32 -7.25
CA LEU A 655 -6.31 6.87 -6.61
C LEU A 655 -6.46 7.09 -5.09
N SER A 656 -7.69 7.22 -4.58
CA SER A 656 -7.97 7.41 -3.15
C SER A 656 -8.29 6.12 -2.40
N SER A 657 -8.71 5.07 -3.10
CA SER A 657 -9.13 3.80 -2.50
C SER A 657 -8.97 2.68 -3.51
N PHE A 658 -8.15 1.69 -3.19
CA PHE A 658 -7.98 0.49 -4.00
C PHE A 658 -8.49 -0.72 -3.23
N ASP A 659 -9.09 -1.69 -3.93
CA ASP A 659 -9.53 -2.92 -3.29
C ASP A 659 -8.29 -3.60 -2.66
N PRO A 660 -8.31 -3.89 -1.35
CA PRO A 660 -7.13 -4.37 -0.63
C PRO A 660 -6.87 -5.85 -0.85
N THR A 661 -7.62 -6.51 -1.73
CA THR A 661 -7.49 -7.94 -2.00
C THR A 661 -7.33 -8.13 -3.50
N PHE A 662 -6.18 -8.68 -3.88
CA PHE A 662 -5.94 -9.16 -5.24
C PHE A 662 -6.48 -10.57 -5.35
N VAL A 663 -7.26 -10.85 -6.38
CA VAL A 663 -7.90 -12.16 -6.57
C VAL A 663 -7.36 -12.81 -7.83
N GLY A 664 -7.05 -14.10 -7.78
CA GLY A 664 -6.71 -14.87 -8.97
C GLY A 664 -7.86 -14.91 -9.97
N ASP A 665 -7.67 -14.36 -11.17
CA ASP A 665 -8.65 -14.44 -12.26
C ASP A 665 -8.55 -15.81 -12.95
N ALA A 666 -9.55 -16.65 -12.71
CA ALA A 666 -9.60 -18.02 -13.23
C ALA A 666 -9.59 -18.12 -14.77
N HIS A 667 -9.85 -17.02 -15.48
CA HIS A 667 -9.80 -16.97 -16.94
C HIS A 667 -8.39 -16.63 -17.48
N LEU A 668 -7.47 -16.26 -16.58
CA LEU A 668 -6.14 -15.76 -16.92
C LEU A 668 -5.04 -16.61 -16.24
N PRO A 669 -4.82 -17.87 -16.70
CA PRO A 669 -3.68 -18.66 -16.25
C PRO A 669 -2.37 -17.95 -16.62
N ASP A 670 -1.38 -18.06 -15.73
CA ASP A 670 -0.08 -17.41 -15.85
C ASP A 670 1.05 -18.27 -15.25
N PRO A 671 2.22 -18.35 -15.90
CA PRO A 671 3.34 -19.19 -15.46
C PRO A 671 4.30 -18.42 -14.54
N GLN A 672 3.77 -17.46 -13.78
CA GLN A 672 4.54 -16.46 -13.00
C GLN A 672 5.48 -15.65 -13.92
N ALA A 673 4.90 -15.03 -14.95
CA ALA A 673 5.58 -14.12 -15.85
C ALA A 673 4.90 -12.74 -15.85
N GLU A 674 5.57 -11.73 -16.40
CA GLU A 674 4.89 -10.49 -16.75
C GLU A 674 3.86 -10.75 -17.87
N GLY A 675 2.86 -9.89 -17.93
CA GLY A 675 1.93 -9.79 -19.05
C GLY A 675 1.51 -8.34 -19.18
N SER A 676 0.80 -7.97 -20.25
CA SER A 676 0.48 -6.59 -20.57
C SER A 676 -1.01 -6.35 -20.75
N THR A 677 -1.48 -5.17 -20.35
CA THR A 677 -2.88 -4.76 -20.50
C THR A 677 -3.02 -3.40 -21.16
N PHE A 678 -4.11 -3.18 -21.89
CA PHE A 678 -4.31 -1.95 -22.65
C PHE A 678 -5.78 -1.66 -22.94
N LEU A 679 -6.23 -0.43 -22.71
CA LEU A 679 -7.54 0.03 -23.17
C LEU A 679 -7.44 0.48 -24.63
N TYR A 680 -8.00 -0.30 -25.57
CA TYR A 680 -7.92 0.00 -27.00
C TYR A 680 -8.86 1.13 -27.44
N ASN A 681 -10.07 1.17 -26.88
CA ASN A 681 -11.01 2.28 -27.03
C ASN A 681 -12.11 2.23 -25.95
N GLN A 682 -12.69 3.41 -25.67
CA GLN A 682 -14.00 3.54 -25.03
C GLN A 682 -15.12 3.34 -26.03
N ALA A 683 -16.31 2.97 -25.55
CA ALA A 683 -17.50 2.79 -26.37
C ALA A 683 -17.88 4.08 -27.09
N THR A 684 -18.38 3.94 -28.30
CA THR A 684 -18.94 4.99 -29.15
C THR A 684 -20.29 4.52 -29.68
N THR A 685 -21.01 5.37 -30.42
CA THR A 685 -22.26 4.98 -31.07
C THR A 685 -22.12 3.82 -32.06
N SER A 686 -20.91 3.58 -32.57
CA SER A 686 -20.64 2.57 -33.61
C SER A 686 -19.63 1.50 -33.19
N ALA A 687 -19.14 1.49 -31.94
CA ALA A 687 -18.18 0.49 -31.49
C ALA A 687 -18.20 0.29 -29.97
N PRO A 688 -18.11 -0.97 -29.47
CA PRO A 688 -18.02 -1.25 -28.04
C PRO A 688 -16.68 -0.81 -27.44
N SER A 689 -16.62 -0.66 -26.10
CA SER A 689 -15.35 -0.54 -25.37
C SER A 689 -14.55 -1.83 -25.50
N ARG A 690 -13.21 -1.74 -25.56
CA ARG A 690 -12.33 -2.90 -25.69
C ARG A 690 -11.12 -2.78 -24.78
N VAL A 691 -10.98 -3.72 -23.86
CA VAL A 691 -9.76 -3.94 -23.06
C VAL A 691 -9.01 -5.14 -23.63
N LEU A 692 -7.71 -4.99 -23.82
CA LEU A 692 -6.81 -6.02 -24.31
C LEU A 692 -5.94 -6.53 -23.16
N PHE A 693 -5.67 -7.83 -23.17
CA PHE A 693 -4.70 -8.45 -22.28
C PHE A 693 -3.90 -9.52 -23.00
N LEU A 694 -2.59 -9.51 -22.78
CA LEU A 694 -1.66 -10.48 -23.34
C LEU A 694 -0.78 -11.05 -22.24
N ASN A 695 -0.75 -12.36 -22.13
CA ASN A 695 0.25 -13.10 -21.38
C ASN A 695 0.46 -14.48 -22.03
N SER A 696 1.32 -15.31 -21.44
CA SER A 696 1.28 -16.74 -21.71
C SER A 696 0.10 -17.37 -20.99
N ALA A 697 -0.89 -17.87 -21.74
CA ALA A 697 -2.10 -18.52 -21.24
C ALA A 697 -1.82 -19.95 -20.74
N ALA A 698 -0.88 -20.10 -19.82
CA ALA A 698 -0.47 -21.39 -19.27
C ALA A 698 0.02 -21.21 -17.83
N THR A 699 -0.05 -22.26 -17.03
CA THR A 699 0.46 -22.25 -15.65
C THR A 699 1.91 -22.71 -15.53
N ASN A 700 2.50 -23.24 -16.61
CA ASN A 700 3.78 -23.96 -16.58
C ASN A 700 4.77 -23.59 -17.70
N THR A 701 4.38 -22.73 -18.65
CA THR A 701 5.25 -22.31 -19.74
C THR A 701 5.00 -20.86 -20.11
N ARG A 702 6.07 -20.16 -20.53
CA ARG A 702 6.00 -18.79 -21.07
C ARG A 702 5.64 -18.73 -22.55
N GLN A 703 5.52 -19.87 -23.23
CA GLN A 703 5.44 -19.96 -24.70
C GLN A 703 4.03 -20.17 -25.25
N ARG A 704 2.98 -19.81 -24.49
CA ARG A 704 1.59 -19.89 -24.95
C ARG A 704 0.96 -18.49 -25.03
N MET A 705 1.62 -17.61 -25.76
CA MET A 705 1.20 -16.20 -25.87
C MET A 705 -0.20 -16.09 -26.48
N CYS A 706 -1.12 -15.50 -25.73
CA CYS A 706 -2.51 -15.36 -26.12
C CYS A 706 -3.01 -13.95 -25.82
N MET A 707 -3.53 -13.29 -26.87
CA MET A 707 -4.19 -11.99 -26.75
C MET A 707 -5.68 -12.21 -26.51
N ARG A 708 -6.25 -11.52 -25.53
CA ARG A 708 -7.67 -11.59 -25.16
C ARG A 708 -8.33 -10.21 -25.24
N VAL A 709 -9.61 -10.20 -25.58
CA VAL A 709 -10.47 -9.00 -25.61
C VAL A 709 -11.55 -9.11 -24.55
N SER A 710 -11.66 -8.09 -23.71
CA SER A 710 -12.80 -7.88 -22.83
C SER A 710 -13.64 -6.70 -23.32
N TYR A 711 -14.95 -6.92 -23.41
CA TYR A 711 -15.96 -5.87 -23.60
C TYR A 711 -16.61 -5.43 -22.28
N ASP A 712 -16.26 -6.11 -21.18
CA ASP A 712 -16.78 -5.82 -19.85
C ASP A 712 -16.24 -4.50 -19.36
N SER A 713 -17.12 -3.63 -18.88
CA SER A 713 -16.77 -2.32 -18.34
C SER A 713 -15.77 -2.35 -17.18
N LYS A 714 -15.60 -3.50 -16.53
CA LYS A 714 -14.66 -3.76 -15.43
C LYS A 714 -13.52 -4.69 -15.84
N ALA A 715 -13.48 -5.17 -17.08
CA ALA A 715 -12.55 -6.21 -17.53
C ALA A 715 -12.61 -7.50 -16.66
N SER A 716 -13.80 -7.99 -16.35
CA SER A 716 -14.03 -9.23 -15.57
C SER A 716 -14.32 -10.47 -16.41
N SER A 717 -14.44 -10.35 -17.73
CA SER A 717 -14.70 -11.47 -18.64
C SER A 717 -14.00 -11.26 -19.98
N TRP A 718 -13.63 -12.34 -20.66
CA TRP A 718 -12.82 -12.31 -21.88
C TRP A 718 -13.61 -12.98 -23.02
N GLY A 719 -14.14 -12.16 -23.94
CA GLY A 719 -15.12 -12.59 -24.95
C GLY A 719 -14.51 -13.11 -26.25
N HIS A 720 -13.30 -12.66 -26.59
CA HIS A 720 -12.52 -13.21 -27.70
C HIS A 720 -11.07 -13.43 -27.27
N ALA A 721 -10.41 -14.36 -27.94
CA ALA A 721 -9.01 -14.61 -27.77
C ALA A 721 -8.38 -15.14 -29.07
N ARG A 722 -7.08 -14.94 -29.22
CA ARG A 722 -6.30 -15.51 -30.31
C ARG A 722 -4.91 -15.92 -29.84
N ASN A 723 -4.51 -17.13 -30.20
CA ASN A 723 -3.21 -17.67 -29.87
C ASN A 723 -2.17 -17.21 -30.91
N PHE A 724 -1.01 -16.72 -30.47
CA PHE A 724 0.03 -16.31 -31.41
C PHE A 724 0.70 -17.50 -32.12
N ALA A 725 0.51 -18.72 -31.60
CA ALA A 725 0.89 -19.96 -32.24
C ALA A 725 0.10 -20.23 -33.55
N ASP A 726 -1.05 -19.59 -33.76
CA ASP A 726 -1.81 -19.70 -35.03
C ASP A 726 -1.03 -19.12 -36.20
N GLU A 727 -0.17 -18.14 -35.91
CA GLU A 727 0.74 -17.55 -36.87
C GLU A 727 2.13 -17.43 -36.25
N PRO A 728 2.87 -18.55 -36.15
CA PRO A 728 4.11 -18.63 -35.39
C PRO A 728 5.28 -18.00 -36.14
N PHE A 729 6.32 -17.61 -35.43
CA PHE A 729 7.63 -17.36 -36.03
C PHE A 729 8.33 -18.67 -36.38
N ALA A 730 9.23 -18.65 -37.35
CA ALA A 730 10.12 -19.78 -37.60
C ALA A 730 11.09 -19.94 -36.42
N ALA A 731 10.83 -20.90 -35.54
CA ALA A 731 11.57 -21.05 -34.28
C ALA A 731 13.08 -21.26 -34.47
N SER A 732 13.48 -21.88 -35.59
CA SER A 732 14.90 -22.02 -35.95
C SER A 732 15.60 -20.68 -36.17
N SER A 733 14.88 -19.65 -36.60
CA SER A 733 15.42 -18.32 -36.93
C SER A 733 15.29 -17.31 -35.80
N PHE A 734 14.25 -17.45 -34.97
CA PHE A 734 13.86 -16.42 -34.01
C PHE A 734 13.50 -16.97 -32.62
N GLY A 735 13.91 -18.20 -32.30
CA GLY A 735 13.55 -18.85 -31.04
C GLY A 735 12.04 -19.13 -30.90
N SER A 736 11.66 -19.68 -29.76
CA SER A 736 10.28 -19.87 -29.38
C SER A 736 9.73 -18.61 -28.71
N GLU A 737 8.74 -17.99 -29.35
CA GLU A 737 8.04 -16.81 -28.85
C GLU A 737 7.36 -17.09 -27.51
N GLY A 738 7.61 -16.23 -26.52
CA GLY A 738 7.10 -16.41 -25.19
C GLY A 738 7.91 -15.73 -24.10
N GLY A 739 7.23 -14.98 -23.24
CA GLY A 739 7.82 -14.24 -22.13
C GLY A 739 7.08 -12.94 -21.89
N TYR A 740 7.84 -11.89 -21.57
CA TYR A 740 7.30 -10.55 -21.29
C TYR A 740 6.73 -9.94 -22.57
N SER A 741 5.80 -9.00 -22.43
CA SER A 741 5.11 -8.36 -23.54
C SER A 741 4.75 -6.91 -23.27
N SER A 742 4.48 -6.13 -24.32
CA SER A 742 3.91 -4.78 -24.16
C SER A 742 3.02 -4.42 -25.35
N ILE A 743 1.90 -3.75 -25.08
CA ILE A 743 0.86 -3.41 -26.06
C ILE A 743 0.79 -1.90 -26.27
N THR A 744 0.62 -1.47 -27.53
CA THR A 744 0.22 -0.11 -27.90
C THR A 744 -0.81 -0.11 -29.04
N LYS A 745 -1.44 1.04 -29.26
CA LYS A 745 -2.26 1.30 -30.46
C LYS A 745 -1.46 2.14 -31.44
N THR A 746 -1.26 1.66 -32.66
CA THR A 746 -0.55 2.39 -33.71
C THR A 746 -1.41 3.53 -34.27
N ALA A 747 -0.78 4.49 -34.95
CA ALA A 747 -1.47 5.65 -35.53
C ALA A 747 -2.55 5.27 -36.56
N ASP A 748 -2.35 4.16 -37.28
CA ASP A 748 -3.31 3.58 -38.22
C ASP A 748 -4.35 2.66 -37.54
N SER A 749 -4.57 2.83 -36.23
CA SER A 749 -5.55 2.10 -35.44
C SER A 749 -5.37 0.57 -35.46
N ARG A 750 -4.12 0.11 -35.45
CA ARG A 750 -3.79 -1.31 -35.27
C ARG A 750 -3.26 -1.54 -33.84
N ILE A 751 -3.16 -2.80 -33.46
CA ILE A 751 -2.58 -3.23 -32.20
C ILE A 751 -1.12 -3.56 -32.51
N GLY A 752 -0.20 -2.85 -31.86
CA GLY A 752 1.23 -3.13 -31.90
C GLY A 752 1.65 -3.83 -30.61
N VAL A 753 2.44 -4.90 -30.72
CA VAL A 753 2.84 -5.74 -29.59
C VAL A 753 4.32 -6.07 -29.69
N LEU A 754 5.03 -5.92 -28.57
CA LEU A 754 6.34 -6.53 -28.36
C LEU A 754 6.19 -7.82 -27.55
N VAL A 755 6.96 -8.85 -27.90
CA VAL A 755 6.98 -10.14 -27.19
C VAL A 755 8.41 -10.66 -27.12
N GLU A 756 8.85 -11.12 -25.95
CA GLU A 756 10.13 -11.83 -25.83
C GLU A 756 10.11 -13.14 -26.63
N SER A 757 11.29 -13.57 -27.08
CA SER A 757 11.48 -14.90 -27.66
C SER A 757 12.83 -15.49 -27.23
N ASN A 758 12.86 -16.82 -27.16
CA ASN A 758 13.95 -17.56 -26.56
C ASN A 758 14.26 -18.86 -27.29
N TRP A 759 15.54 -19.15 -27.55
CA TRP A 759 15.97 -20.44 -28.09
C TRP A 759 15.93 -21.57 -27.06
N ASN A 760 16.25 -21.30 -25.78
CA ASN A 760 16.24 -22.30 -24.72
C ASN A 760 15.93 -21.68 -23.35
N THR A 761 14.78 -22.06 -22.75
CA THR A 761 14.31 -21.55 -21.45
C THR A 761 15.06 -22.12 -20.25
N ALA A 762 15.78 -23.23 -20.42
CA ALA A 762 16.57 -23.84 -19.36
C ALA A 762 18.03 -23.38 -19.33
N ASP A 763 18.47 -22.61 -20.32
CA ASP A 763 19.86 -22.25 -20.52
C ASP A 763 20.10 -20.75 -20.27
N ARG A 764 21.00 -20.47 -19.31
CA ARG A 764 21.39 -19.13 -18.88
C ARG A 764 22.34 -18.42 -19.85
N GLU A 765 22.89 -19.16 -20.82
CA GLU A 765 23.67 -18.63 -21.94
C GLU A 765 22.82 -18.49 -23.21
N SER A 766 21.53 -18.85 -23.16
CA SER A 766 20.67 -18.76 -24.33
C SER A 766 20.35 -17.32 -24.69
N HIS A 767 20.52 -16.97 -25.95
CA HIS A 767 20.18 -15.63 -26.45
C HIS A 767 18.67 -15.39 -26.35
N ARG A 768 18.26 -14.15 -26.13
CA ARG A 768 16.87 -13.70 -26.23
C ARG A 768 16.78 -12.48 -27.14
N LEU A 769 15.64 -12.39 -27.81
CA LEU A 769 15.29 -11.30 -28.70
C LEU A 769 13.89 -10.79 -28.36
N ILE A 770 13.50 -9.66 -28.97
CA ILE A 770 12.15 -9.13 -28.88
C ILE A 770 11.55 -9.03 -30.27
N LEU A 771 10.38 -9.65 -30.43
CA LEU A 771 9.57 -9.70 -31.62
C LEU A 771 8.61 -8.52 -31.64
N TRP A 772 8.32 -8.00 -32.85
CA TRP A 772 7.24 -7.08 -33.10
C TRP A 772 6.12 -7.79 -33.86
N ARG A 773 4.89 -7.57 -33.42
CA ARG A 773 3.65 -7.92 -34.12
C ARG A 773 2.79 -6.68 -34.26
N LYS A 774 2.16 -6.51 -35.42
CA LYS A 774 1.13 -5.50 -35.63
C LYS A 774 -0.05 -6.12 -36.37
N PHE A 775 -1.26 -5.95 -35.83
CA PHE A 775 -2.47 -6.55 -36.40
C PHE A 775 -3.72 -5.71 -36.14
N ASN A 776 -4.76 -5.87 -36.95
CA ASN A 776 -6.05 -5.22 -36.71
C ASN A 776 -6.97 -6.03 -35.79
N LEU A 777 -8.08 -5.41 -35.38
CA LEU A 777 -9.13 -6.09 -34.62
C LEU A 777 -9.77 -7.22 -35.43
N GLY A 778 -9.96 -7.07 -36.75
CA GLY A 778 -10.48 -8.15 -37.60
C GLY A 778 -9.65 -9.42 -37.52
N TRP A 779 -8.32 -9.31 -37.50
CA TRP A 779 -7.43 -10.44 -37.25
C TRP A 779 -7.63 -11.01 -35.84
N LEU A 780 -7.61 -10.18 -34.79
CA LEU A 780 -7.77 -10.66 -33.43
C LEU A 780 -9.12 -11.39 -33.20
N LEU A 781 -10.20 -10.86 -33.76
CA LEU A 781 -11.56 -11.36 -33.59
C LEU A 781 -11.89 -12.58 -34.46
N ALA A 782 -11.12 -12.81 -35.53
CA ALA A 782 -11.20 -14.02 -36.35
C ALA A 782 -10.58 -15.24 -35.67
N GLY A 783 -9.94 -15.08 -34.49
CA GLY A 783 -9.49 -16.19 -33.68
C GLY A 783 -10.66 -17.06 -33.21
N ASP A 784 -10.39 -18.35 -33.13
CA ASP A 784 -11.27 -19.44 -32.69
C ASP A 784 -11.62 -19.39 -31.19
N GLY A 785 -11.07 -18.42 -30.45
CA GLY A 785 -11.42 -18.14 -29.06
C GLY A 785 -10.82 -19.11 -28.05
N ASP A 786 -10.00 -20.06 -28.49
CA ASP A 786 -9.38 -21.06 -27.63
C ASP A 786 -7.94 -20.67 -27.25
N CYS A 787 -7.76 -20.34 -25.97
CA CYS A 787 -6.43 -20.23 -25.35
C CYS A 787 -6.19 -21.33 -24.31
N THR A 788 -7.00 -22.39 -24.34
CA THR A 788 -7.00 -23.55 -23.47
C THR A 788 -6.63 -24.82 -24.25
N LEU A 789 -5.34 -25.02 -24.51
CA LEU A 789 -4.78 -26.33 -24.87
C LEU A 789 -3.65 -26.69 -23.92
#